data_AF-A0A3G9E947-F1
#
_entry.id   AF-A0A3G9E947-F1
#
_cell.length_a   1.000
_cell.length_b   1.000
_cell.length_c   1.000
_cell.angle_alpha   90.00
_cell.angle_beta   90.00
_cell.angle_gamma   90.00
#
_symmetry.space_group_name_H-M   'P 1'
#
loop_
_entity.id
_entity.type
_entity.pdbx_description
1 polymer ?
#
loop_
_entity_poly.entity_id
_entity_poly.type
_entity_poly.pdbx_seq_one_letter_code
_entity_poly.pdbx_strand_id
1 'polypeptide(L)'
;MTDLLKNTGEVFINGYPSTLDHEGIDSAIEPVQTAKILSEYPSFSWIVPNKGKNTLQSGYRIILSDSLHLIQKGEGNVWDSGTVNSGRSVSVAYRGRSLQPRKVYYWRVKAITGNSEESDWSDIKSFRTGDELKPYQSSREVLVKSVEHPVLCSTRDDNWFFDFGKASFGQLLVRLTSETGNDTVIVNLGEKVRDGRVDSRPGGTIRYQSYSLALLKGTHLYRIKVHKDKRNTLEVAVKMPAYIGEVVPFRYAEVLHYGNKLDKEDVIRESVHYPFDDSTSFFRCDNDTLNQIWEMSKYTMKATSFTGVYVDGDRERIPYEADILINQLSHYSVDREYSIARKSLEYILKKPTWPTEWILQAILIAWYDYMYTGDARSLEKNYPLLKNRSLMQLKTSKGLISTTTGLQTSAFLQSINFNKPIQDIVDWPGEERDGFVFCDHNAVVNAFYYEALKIMEQIARVLNKQEDRLFYAKAHQEVYKLFNDTFFDPKRKLYTDGDTTSHTSLHANMFAFVFGLVPQQHSQGVQDFIKSRGMACSVYGAQFLMDALYNGGNGAYAEELLASTGERSWYNMIRSGSTVALEAWDIKYKPNLDWNHAWGAVPANTIARYVVGIKPSAPGFESIEIKPHVYSLTSVESAVPTIRGNILFTYKTINNDEYELSVEIPPNTQAELYIPIKSGKRVREVFLDGKKITFAKGKKEPEHLYVGRMTSGKQVYRVMLSNR
;
A
#
# COMPACT_ATOMS: atom_id res chain seq x y z
N MET A 1 -6.84 -5.10 10.41
CA MET A 1 -8.06 -5.84 10.81
C MET A 1 -9.02 -5.94 9.63
N THR A 2 -10.08 -6.75 9.69
CA THR A 2 -11.02 -6.96 8.55
C THR A 2 -12.22 -6.02 8.60
N ASP A 3 -13.22 -6.30 9.46
CA ASP A 3 -14.38 -5.40 9.67
C ASP A 3 -14.22 -4.54 10.91
N LEU A 4 -13.79 -5.14 12.03
CA LEU A 4 -13.59 -4.41 13.28
C LEU A 4 -12.25 -3.68 13.19
N LEU A 5 -12.28 -2.50 12.58
CA LEU A 5 -11.13 -1.65 12.33
C LEU A 5 -10.54 -1.07 13.62
N LYS A 6 -9.41 -0.38 13.50
CA LYS A 6 -8.62 0.06 14.67
C LYS A 6 -9.41 1.02 15.54
N ASN A 7 -10.17 1.92 14.91
CA ASN A 7 -10.84 3.01 15.60
C ASN A 7 -12.37 2.84 15.62
N THR A 8 -12.88 1.59 15.61
CA THR A 8 -14.34 1.38 15.61
C THR A 8 -15.04 1.84 16.88
N GLY A 9 -14.31 2.01 17.98
CA GLY A 9 -14.84 2.53 19.24
C GLY A 9 -14.64 4.04 19.41
N GLU A 10 -13.97 4.70 18.47
CA GLU A 10 -13.62 6.12 18.56
C GLU A 10 -14.69 6.98 17.88
N VAL A 11 -14.94 8.15 18.48
CA VAL A 11 -15.83 9.18 17.92
C VAL A 11 -15.00 10.37 17.47
N PHE A 12 -15.33 10.91 16.30
CA PHE A 12 -14.65 12.05 15.72
C PHE A 12 -15.62 13.22 15.53
N ILE A 13 -15.13 14.45 15.69
CA ILE A 13 -15.85 15.68 15.37
C ILE A 13 -14.98 16.47 14.39
N ASN A 14 -15.48 16.68 13.18
CA ASN A 14 -14.76 17.37 12.10
C ASN A 14 -13.38 16.76 11.80
N GLY A 15 -13.26 15.44 11.95
CA GLY A 15 -12.02 14.68 11.78
C GLY A 15 -11.08 14.65 12.99
N TYR A 16 -11.41 15.32 14.10
CA TYR A 16 -10.64 15.26 15.35
C TYR A 16 -11.17 14.18 16.29
N PRO A 17 -10.31 13.42 16.98
CA PRO A 17 -10.73 12.54 18.06
C PRO A 17 -11.52 13.33 19.11
N SER A 18 -12.65 12.79 19.55
CA SER A 18 -13.51 13.34 20.58
C SER A 18 -13.37 12.54 21.88
N THR A 19 -13.69 13.16 23.01
CA THR A 19 -13.84 12.46 24.29
C THR A 19 -15.20 11.78 24.44
N LEU A 20 -16.12 11.99 23.50
CA LEU A 20 -17.40 11.28 23.45
C LEU A 20 -17.18 9.80 23.16
N ASP A 21 -17.92 8.95 23.88
CA ASP A 21 -18.07 7.55 23.53
C ASP A 21 -19.33 7.34 22.66
N HIS A 22 -19.59 6.08 22.32
CA HIS A 22 -20.74 5.71 21.51
C HIS A 22 -22.11 5.96 22.17
N GLU A 23 -22.19 5.98 23.50
CA GLU A 23 -23.42 6.25 24.24
C GLU A 23 -23.74 7.75 24.22
N GLY A 24 -22.70 8.59 24.21
CA GLY A 24 -22.81 10.05 24.11
C GLY A 24 -23.13 10.60 22.71
N ILE A 25 -23.03 9.79 21.65
CA ILE A 25 -23.23 10.25 20.25
C ILE A 25 -24.59 10.92 20.05
N ASP A 26 -25.66 10.31 20.53
CA ASP A 26 -27.02 10.79 20.26
C ASP A 26 -27.33 12.10 21.02
N SER A 27 -26.46 12.48 21.97
CA SER A 27 -26.52 13.75 22.71
C SER A 27 -25.52 14.80 22.19
N ALA A 28 -24.73 14.49 21.16
CA ALA A 28 -23.74 15.40 20.62
C ALA A 28 -24.41 16.61 19.93
N ILE A 29 -23.91 17.81 20.23
CA ILE A 29 -24.37 19.05 19.59
C ILE A 29 -23.84 19.13 18.16
N GLU A 30 -22.58 18.77 17.96
CA GLU A 30 -21.89 18.81 16.67
C GLU A 30 -22.08 17.49 15.90
N PRO A 31 -22.13 17.52 14.54
CA PRO A 31 -22.13 16.30 13.75
C PRO A 31 -20.89 15.44 14.02
N VAL A 32 -21.13 14.19 14.45
CA VAL A 32 -20.05 13.23 14.73
C VAL A 32 -19.78 12.31 13.54
N GLN A 33 -18.57 11.75 13.50
CA GLN A 33 -18.14 10.73 12.55
C GLN A 33 -17.62 9.52 13.34
N THR A 34 -17.98 8.31 12.89
CA THR A 34 -17.46 7.05 13.45
C THR A 34 -17.18 6.06 12.33
N ALA A 35 -16.25 5.14 12.56
CA ALA A 35 -16.09 3.98 11.70
C ALA A 35 -17.29 3.04 11.89
N LYS A 36 -18.14 2.94 10.87
CA LYS A 36 -19.39 2.15 10.92
C LYS A 36 -19.17 0.73 10.39
N ILE A 37 -19.73 -0.25 11.08
CA ILE A 37 -19.84 -1.63 10.59
C ILE A 37 -21.09 -1.76 9.72
N LEU A 38 -20.90 -2.20 8.48
CA LEU A 38 -21.96 -2.21 7.46
C LEU A 38 -22.42 -3.63 7.07
N SER A 39 -21.77 -4.65 7.62
CA SER A 39 -22.15 -6.04 7.42
C SER A 39 -23.02 -6.53 8.57
N GLU A 40 -24.09 -7.26 8.24
CA GLU A 40 -24.92 -8.02 9.19
C GLU A 40 -24.12 -9.13 9.89
N TYR A 41 -23.10 -9.65 9.20
CA TYR A 41 -22.24 -10.74 9.64
C TYR A 41 -20.76 -10.34 9.53
N PRO A 42 -20.28 -9.46 10.42
CA PRO A 42 -18.91 -8.99 10.36
C PRO A 42 -17.91 -10.10 10.70
N SER A 43 -16.62 -9.84 10.43
CA SER A 43 -15.54 -10.72 10.86
C SER A 43 -14.69 -10.09 11.97
N PHE A 44 -14.31 -10.92 12.93
CA PHE A 44 -13.43 -10.60 14.04
C PHE A 44 -11.99 -10.98 13.71
N SER A 45 -11.04 -10.14 14.09
CA SER A 45 -9.62 -10.45 14.02
C SER A 45 -8.92 -9.92 15.27
N TRP A 46 -7.94 -10.66 15.77
CA TRP A 46 -7.16 -10.26 16.94
C TRP A 46 -5.72 -10.77 16.82
N ILE A 47 -4.81 -10.05 17.47
CA ILE A 47 -3.44 -10.49 17.68
C ILE A 47 -3.45 -11.41 18.90
N VAL A 48 -2.94 -12.62 18.74
CA VAL A 48 -2.86 -13.60 19.85
C VAL A 48 -1.82 -13.10 20.86
N PRO A 49 -2.12 -13.09 22.17
CA PRO A 49 -1.17 -12.65 23.19
C PRO A 49 0.14 -13.44 23.14
N ASN A 50 1.28 -12.76 23.23
CA ASN A 50 2.58 -13.41 23.22
C ASN A 50 2.88 -14.05 24.59
N LYS A 51 2.97 -15.38 24.62
CA LYS A 51 3.35 -16.17 25.82
C LYS A 51 4.77 -16.74 25.70
N GLY A 52 5.57 -16.23 24.77
CA GLY A 52 6.93 -16.67 24.49
C GLY A 52 7.06 -17.44 23.17
N LYS A 53 8.14 -18.22 23.05
CA LYS A 53 8.44 -19.00 21.84
C LYS A 53 7.36 -20.05 21.58
N ASN A 54 7.07 -20.31 20.30
CA ASN A 54 6.09 -21.31 19.85
C ASN A 54 4.64 -21.06 20.31
N THR A 55 4.27 -19.83 20.65
CA THR A 55 2.88 -19.49 20.96
C THR A 55 2.00 -19.69 19.72
N LEU A 56 1.14 -20.70 19.77
CA LEU A 56 0.08 -20.99 18.80
C LEU A 56 -1.26 -21.02 19.53
N GLN A 57 -2.31 -20.52 18.86
CA GLN A 57 -3.67 -20.62 19.36
C GLN A 57 -4.23 -22.01 19.04
N SER A 58 -4.86 -22.66 20.01
CA SER A 58 -5.60 -23.91 19.86
C SER A 58 -7.12 -23.71 19.95
N GLY A 59 -7.57 -22.63 20.57
CA GLY A 59 -8.98 -22.25 20.62
C GLY A 59 -9.21 -20.80 20.98
N TYR A 60 -10.47 -20.37 20.96
CA TYR A 60 -10.88 -19.03 21.38
C TYR A 60 -12.31 -19.04 21.90
N ARG A 61 -12.67 -17.96 22.62
CA ARG A 61 -14.05 -17.61 22.95
C ARG A 61 -14.27 -16.13 22.73
N ILE A 62 -15.25 -15.79 21.90
CA ILE A 62 -15.70 -14.42 21.63
C ILE A 62 -17.04 -14.24 22.33
N ILE A 63 -17.19 -13.12 23.02
CA ILE A 63 -18.49 -12.64 23.48
C ILE A 63 -18.79 -11.28 22.86
N LEU A 64 -20.05 -11.08 22.50
CA LEU A 64 -20.61 -9.85 21.96
C LEU A 64 -21.89 -9.52 22.74
N SER A 65 -22.01 -8.27 23.16
CA SER A 65 -23.16 -7.74 23.87
C SER A 65 -23.59 -6.41 23.28
N ASP A 66 -24.85 -6.06 23.45
CA ASP A 66 -25.36 -4.70 23.21
C ASP A 66 -25.42 -3.84 24.49
N SER A 67 -24.83 -4.33 25.59
CA SER A 67 -24.76 -3.65 26.87
C SER A 67 -23.35 -3.70 27.45
N LEU A 68 -22.80 -2.52 27.77
CA LEU A 68 -21.50 -2.40 28.42
C LEU A 68 -21.48 -3.11 29.80
N HIS A 69 -22.58 -3.04 30.54
CA HIS A 69 -22.71 -3.69 31.84
C HIS A 69 -22.68 -5.22 31.74
N LEU A 70 -23.37 -5.81 30.77
CA LEU A 70 -23.41 -7.26 30.58
C LEU A 70 -22.05 -7.80 30.12
N ILE A 71 -21.39 -7.13 29.17
CA ILE A 71 -20.07 -7.59 28.69
C ILE A 71 -19.01 -7.51 29.80
N GLN A 72 -19.07 -6.52 30.69
CA GLN A 72 -18.18 -6.39 31.86
C GLN A 72 -18.33 -7.60 32.80
N LYS A 73 -19.56 -8.11 32.97
CA LYS A 73 -19.85 -9.35 33.71
C LYS A 73 -19.48 -10.64 32.95
N GLY A 74 -19.09 -10.53 31.68
CA GLY A 74 -18.75 -11.66 30.83
C GLY A 74 -19.92 -12.34 30.16
N GLU A 75 -21.03 -11.63 30.01
CA GLU A 75 -22.24 -12.12 29.35
C GLU A 75 -22.32 -11.58 27.91
N GLY A 76 -22.30 -12.50 26.93
CA GLY A 76 -22.50 -12.19 25.51
C GLY A 76 -23.95 -12.39 25.08
N ASN A 77 -24.86 -11.52 25.50
CA ASN A 77 -26.30 -11.67 25.23
C ASN A 77 -26.68 -11.62 23.74
N VAL A 78 -25.82 -11.04 22.89
CA VAL A 78 -26.00 -11.01 21.43
C VAL A 78 -25.35 -12.24 20.79
N TRP A 79 -24.15 -12.58 21.22
CA TRP A 79 -23.44 -13.79 20.81
C TRP A 79 -22.40 -14.20 21.84
N ASP A 80 -22.35 -15.49 22.13
CA ASP A 80 -21.24 -16.16 22.80
C ASP A 80 -20.86 -17.35 21.92
N SER A 81 -19.61 -17.38 21.46
CA SER A 81 -19.16 -18.48 20.61
C SER A 81 -19.03 -19.80 21.37
N GLY A 82 -19.06 -19.76 22.71
CA GLY A 82 -18.46 -20.79 23.54
C GLY A 82 -16.98 -20.96 23.22
N THR A 83 -16.38 -22.01 23.76
CA THR A 83 -15.01 -22.38 23.37
C THR A 83 -15.01 -23.04 22.01
N VAL A 84 -14.37 -22.41 21.03
CA VAL A 84 -14.19 -22.94 19.68
C VAL A 84 -12.78 -23.48 19.51
N ASN A 85 -12.64 -24.77 19.20
CA ASN A 85 -11.36 -25.41 18.93
C ASN A 85 -10.86 -25.04 17.53
N SER A 86 -10.09 -23.95 17.43
CA SER A 86 -9.53 -23.45 16.18
C SER A 86 -8.34 -22.52 16.41
N GLY A 87 -7.30 -22.70 15.59
CA GLY A 87 -6.15 -21.78 15.53
C GLY A 87 -6.42 -20.49 14.75
N ARG A 88 -7.63 -20.25 14.24
CA ARG A 88 -7.94 -19.01 13.50
C ARG A 88 -8.07 -17.83 14.45
N SER A 89 -7.33 -16.75 14.18
CA SER A 89 -7.45 -15.45 14.85
C SER A 89 -7.69 -14.29 13.87
N VAL A 90 -7.81 -14.61 12.57
CA VAL A 90 -7.98 -13.64 11.48
C VAL A 90 -9.22 -14.02 10.67
N SER A 91 -10.02 -13.01 10.33
CA SER A 91 -11.27 -13.13 9.60
C SER A 91 -12.21 -14.23 10.17
N VAL A 92 -12.39 -14.24 11.49
CA VAL A 92 -13.30 -15.16 12.18
C VAL A 92 -14.73 -14.65 12.03
N ALA A 93 -15.56 -15.40 11.30
CA ALA A 93 -16.92 -14.99 10.98
C ALA A 93 -17.81 -14.93 12.24
N TYR A 94 -18.59 -13.85 12.35
CA TYR A 94 -19.69 -13.76 13.28
C TYR A 94 -20.75 -14.83 13.01
N ARG A 95 -21.18 -15.56 14.05
CA ARG A 95 -22.20 -16.62 13.96
C ARG A 95 -23.40 -16.41 14.89
N GLY A 96 -23.53 -15.20 15.46
CA GLY A 96 -24.70 -14.83 16.25
C GLY A 96 -25.88 -14.44 15.36
N ARG A 97 -26.92 -13.88 15.99
CA ARG A 97 -28.09 -13.33 15.28
C ARG A 97 -27.70 -12.09 14.48
N SER A 98 -28.32 -11.88 13.32
CA SER A 98 -28.06 -10.68 12.48
C SER A 98 -28.03 -9.40 13.32
N LEU A 99 -26.97 -8.61 13.13
CA LEU A 99 -26.82 -7.33 13.82
C LEU A 99 -27.92 -6.36 13.39
N GLN A 100 -28.28 -5.45 14.29
CA GLN A 100 -29.29 -4.43 14.03
C GLN A 100 -28.64 -3.12 13.59
N PRO A 101 -29.27 -2.34 12.70
CA PRO A 101 -28.76 -1.04 12.29
C PRO A 101 -28.76 -0.05 13.46
N ARG A 102 -27.90 0.98 13.37
CA ARG A 102 -27.78 2.10 14.33
C ARG A 102 -27.59 1.67 15.79
N LYS A 103 -26.93 0.54 16.03
CA LYS A 103 -26.77 -0.05 17.35
C LYS A 103 -25.29 -0.12 17.74
N VAL A 104 -25.04 0.09 19.02
CA VAL A 104 -23.71 -0.05 19.62
C VAL A 104 -23.57 -1.47 20.15
N TYR A 105 -22.43 -2.07 19.87
CA TYR A 105 -22.07 -3.38 20.38
C TYR A 105 -20.70 -3.33 21.04
N TYR A 106 -20.52 -4.20 22.01
CA TYR A 106 -19.31 -4.38 22.79
C TYR A 106 -18.85 -5.83 22.69
N TRP A 107 -17.57 -6.05 22.42
CA TRP A 107 -17.01 -7.38 22.28
C TRP A 107 -15.67 -7.49 22.98
N ARG A 108 -15.31 -8.74 23.29
CA ARG A 108 -13.99 -9.11 23.76
C ARG A 108 -13.73 -10.59 23.45
N VAL A 109 -12.47 -10.98 23.47
CA VAL A 109 -12.02 -12.33 23.12
C VAL A 109 -11.04 -12.87 24.15
N LYS A 110 -11.10 -14.18 24.37
CA LYS A 110 -10.05 -14.98 25.00
C LYS A 110 -9.45 -15.93 23.98
N ALA A 111 -8.14 -16.14 24.07
CA ALA A 111 -7.45 -17.17 23.31
C ALA A 111 -7.05 -18.32 24.25
N ILE A 112 -7.07 -19.54 23.73
CA ILE A 112 -6.48 -20.73 24.36
C ILE A 112 -5.21 -21.03 23.59
N THR A 113 -4.08 -21.12 24.29
CA THR A 113 -2.77 -21.37 23.68
C THR A 113 -2.25 -22.76 24.04
N GLY A 114 -1.13 -23.19 23.45
CA GLY A 114 -0.62 -24.58 23.48
C GLY A 114 -0.49 -25.30 24.82
N ASN A 115 -0.56 -24.61 25.96
CA ASN A 115 -0.62 -25.23 27.31
C ASN A 115 -2.06 -25.49 27.79
N SER A 116 -3.07 -25.33 26.93
CA SER A 116 -4.50 -25.33 27.28
C SER A 116 -4.89 -24.28 28.33
N GLU A 117 -4.02 -23.29 28.57
CA GLU A 117 -4.33 -22.14 29.41
C GLU A 117 -5.13 -21.10 28.62
N GLU A 118 -6.25 -20.68 29.20
CA GLU A 118 -6.99 -19.50 28.74
C GLU A 118 -6.18 -18.24 29.03
N SER A 119 -6.14 -17.31 28.08
CA SER A 119 -5.72 -15.95 28.34
C SER A 119 -6.73 -15.23 29.23
N ASP A 120 -6.30 -14.10 29.81
CA ASP A 120 -7.24 -13.09 30.26
C ASP A 120 -8.12 -12.60 29.09
N TRP A 121 -9.26 -12.03 29.42
CA TRP A 121 -10.07 -11.33 28.42
C TRP A 121 -9.26 -10.18 27.80
N SER A 122 -9.41 -9.96 26.50
CA SER A 122 -9.00 -8.71 25.89
C SER A 122 -9.73 -7.52 26.53
N ASP A 123 -9.19 -6.33 26.32
CA ASP A 123 -9.95 -5.09 26.54
C ASP A 123 -11.31 -5.17 25.82
N ILE A 124 -12.31 -4.53 26.41
CA ILE A 124 -13.62 -4.36 25.76
C ILE A 124 -13.42 -3.39 24.61
N LYS A 125 -13.79 -3.84 23.41
CA LYS A 125 -13.83 -2.99 22.21
C LYS A 125 -15.28 -2.77 21.83
N SER A 126 -15.60 -1.58 21.34
CA SER A 126 -16.93 -1.24 20.86
C SER A 126 -16.92 -0.97 19.36
N PHE A 127 -18.09 -1.10 18.75
CA PHE A 127 -18.36 -0.65 17.38
C PHE A 127 -19.82 -0.23 17.25
N ARG A 128 -20.10 0.65 16.28
CA ARG A 128 -21.47 1.06 15.92
C ARG A 128 -21.81 0.55 14.52
N THR A 129 -23.00 -0.01 14.37
CA THR A 129 -23.51 -0.42 13.06
C THR A 129 -24.04 0.78 12.26
N GLY A 130 -23.99 0.66 10.94
CA GLY A 130 -24.51 1.67 10.02
C GLY A 130 -26.02 1.84 10.06
N ASP A 131 -26.50 2.84 9.32
CA ASP A 131 -27.93 3.14 9.16
C ASP A 131 -28.68 2.02 8.45
N GLU A 132 -27.98 1.32 7.57
CA GLU A 132 -28.41 0.12 6.86
C GLU A 132 -27.29 -0.92 6.92
N LEU A 133 -27.67 -2.19 6.99
CA LEU A 133 -26.76 -3.33 6.94
C LEU A 133 -27.05 -4.18 5.71
N LYS A 134 -26.01 -4.82 5.18
CA LYS A 134 -26.11 -5.80 4.10
C LYS A 134 -25.48 -7.11 4.54
N PRO A 135 -25.79 -8.25 3.89
CA PRO A 135 -25.09 -9.50 4.17
C PRO A 135 -23.57 -9.32 4.17
N TYR A 136 -23.03 -8.60 3.16
CA TYR A 136 -21.66 -8.13 3.18
C TYR A 136 -21.51 -6.72 2.57
N GLN A 137 -20.86 -5.84 3.33
CA GLN A 137 -20.37 -4.55 2.88
C GLN A 137 -19.12 -4.19 3.71
N SER A 138 -18.04 -3.83 3.02
CA SER A 138 -16.77 -3.50 3.66
C SER A 138 -16.93 -2.33 4.63
N SER A 139 -16.42 -2.50 5.86
CA SER A 139 -16.28 -1.43 6.84
C SER A 139 -15.14 -0.47 6.44
N ARG A 140 -15.15 0.76 6.96
CA ARG A 140 -14.12 1.78 6.68
C ARG A 140 -13.92 2.73 7.86
N GLU A 141 -12.68 3.19 8.04
CA GLU A 141 -12.37 4.33 8.90
C GLU A 141 -12.89 5.64 8.31
N VAL A 142 -12.92 6.67 9.16
CA VAL A 142 -13.17 8.06 8.81
C VAL A 142 -11.85 8.78 8.55
N LEU A 143 -11.88 9.87 7.78
CA LEU A 143 -10.70 10.72 7.64
C LEU A 143 -10.47 11.47 8.96
N VAL A 144 -9.20 11.64 9.28
CA VAL A 144 -8.78 12.33 10.51
C VAL A 144 -7.96 13.57 10.18
N LYS A 145 -7.97 14.52 11.12
CA LYS A 145 -7.14 15.72 11.08
C LYS A 145 -6.03 15.64 12.13
N SER A 146 -4.82 16.03 11.73
CA SER A 146 -3.70 16.24 12.65
C SER A 146 -3.29 17.71 12.64
N VAL A 147 -3.16 18.28 13.84
CA VAL A 147 -2.70 19.66 14.05
C VAL A 147 -1.17 19.69 14.01
N GLU A 148 -0.61 20.55 13.17
CA GLU A 148 0.83 20.69 12.98
C GLU A 148 1.24 22.16 13.02
N HIS A 149 2.39 22.42 13.62
CA HIS A 149 3.03 23.74 13.62
C HIS A 149 4.29 23.73 12.72
N PRO A 150 4.69 24.87 12.15
CA PRO A 150 5.92 24.97 11.36
C PRO A 150 7.15 24.53 12.15
N VAL A 151 8.01 23.71 11.54
CA VAL A 151 9.32 23.37 12.12
C VAL A 151 10.30 24.54 12.00
N LEU A 152 10.04 25.49 11.10
CA LEU A 152 10.80 26.73 10.93
C LEU A 152 9.86 27.92 10.72
N CYS A 153 10.22 29.05 11.34
CA CYS A 153 9.61 30.36 11.18
C CYS A 153 10.75 31.38 11.00
N SER A 154 10.67 32.19 9.96
CA SER A 154 11.69 33.20 9.63
C SER A 154 11.07 34.38 8.89
N THR A 155 11.80 35.49 8.82
CA THR A 155 11.41 36.67 8.04
C THR A 155 12.28 36.83 6.79
N ARG A 156 11.67 37.30 5.69
CA ARG A 156 12.37 37.67 4.46
C ARG A 156 11.71 38.88 3.80
N ASP A 157 12.49 39.93 3.56
CA ASP A 157 12.04 41.23 3.04
C ASP A 157 10.80 41.73 3.79
N ASP A 158 10.84 41.69 5.12
CA ASP A 158 9.73 42.04 6.04
C ASP A 158 8.45 41.20 5.90
N ASN A 159 8.53 40.02 5.27
CA ASN A 159 7.44 39.04 5.20
C ASN A 159 7.76 37.79 6.00
N TRP A 160 6.72 37.14 6.54
CA TRP A 160 6.86 35.92 7.32
C TRP A 160 6.85 34.69 6.43
N PHE A 161 7.78 33.78 6.66
CA PHE A 161 7.93 32.51 5.97
C PHE A 161 7.92 31.35 6.97
N PHE A 162 7.21 30.28 6.62
CA PHE A 162 6.99 29.11 7.45
C PHE A 162 7.25 27.83 6.65
N ASP A 163 8.02 26.90 7.21
CA ASP A 163 8.24 25.56 6.68
C ASP A 163 7.72 24.52 7.68
N PHE A 164 6.77 23.68 7.24
CA PHE A 164 6.22 22.57 8.02
C PHE A 164 7.08 21.29 7.96
N GLY A 165 8.22 21.33 7.26
CA GLY A 165 9.18 20.25 7.13
C GLY A 165 8.79 19.20 6.10
N LYS A 166 7.50 18.87 5.99
CA LYS A 166 6.95 17.94 4.98
C LYS A 166 5.69 18.51 4.33
N ALA A 167 5.46 18.20 3.06
CA ALA A 167 4.22 18.53 2.35
C ALA A 167 3.07 17.65 2.85
N SER A 168 1.91 18.26 3.09
CA SER A 168 0.71 17.52 3.50
C SER A 168 -0.54 18.17 2.94
N PHE A 169 -1.57 17.37 2.71
CA PHE A 169 -2.88 17.83 2.26
C PHE A 169 -3.61 18.42 3.45
N GLY A 170 -3.89 19.72 3.43
CA GLY A 170 -4.48 20.35 4.59
C GLY A 170 -5.07 21.71 4.36
N GLN A 171 -5.38 22.35 5.49
CA GLN A 171 -5.90 23.71 5.60
C GLN A 171 -4.99 24.52 6.52
N LEU A 172 -4.80 25.80 6.22
CA LEU A 172 -4.03 26.70 7.07
C LEU A 172 -4.97 27.48 8.01
N LEU A 173 -4.57 27.60 9.27
CA LEU A 173 -5.06 28.62 10.18
C LEU A 173 -3.90 29.52 10.59
N VAL A 174 -4.18 30.83 10.70
CA VAL A 174 -3.19 31.82 11.11
C VAL A 174 -3.80 32.81 12.11
N ARG A 175 -3.13 33.00 13.23
CA ARG A 175 -3.51 33.96 14.27
C ARG A 175 -2.88 35.31 13.95
N LEU A 176 -3.70 36.31 13.69
CA LEU A 176 -3.25 37.65 13.31
C LEU A 176 -3.95 38.69 14.18
N THR A 177 -3.25 39.80 14.43
CA THR A 177 -3.74 40.94 15.19
C THR A 177 -3.76 42.18 14.30
N SER A 178 -4.90 42.88 14.27
CA SER A 178 -5.02 44.20 13.66
C SER A 178 -5.50 45.21 14.69
N GLU A 179 -4.80 46.34 14.80
CA GLU A 179 -5.21 47.43 15.72
C GLU A 179 -6.40 48.23 15.15
N THR A 180 -6.45 48.34 13.82
CA THR A 180 -7.40 49.19 13.10
C THR A 180 -8.63 48.42 12.61
N GLY A 181 -8.46 47.14 12.24
CA GLY A 181 -9.44 46.35 11.50
C GLY A 181 -9.55 46.71 10.01
N ASN A 182 -8.61 47.49 9.48
CA ASN A 182 -8.56 47.88 8.07
C ASN A 182 -7.34 47.31 7.33
N ASP A 183 -6.52 46.51 8.01
CA ASP A 183 -5.32 45.91 7.43
C ASP A 183 -5.68 44.74 6.51
N THR A 184 -4.89 44.55 5.46
CA THR A 184 -5.01 43.39 4.57
C THR A 184 -3.66 42.73 4.42
N VAL A 185 -3.62 41.42 4.63
CA VAL A 185 -2.41 40.60 4.43
C VAL A 185 -2.60 39.66 3.24
N ILE A 186 -1.49 39.22 2.66
CA ILE A 186 -1.50 38.14 1.67
C ILE A 186 -0.96 36.87 2.31
N VAL A 187 -1.70 35.77 2.18
CA VAL A 187 -1.25 34.44 2.62
C VAL A 187 -0.95 33.60 1.39
N ASN A 188 0.29 33.08 1.27
CA ASN A 188 0.65 32.14 0.21
C ASN A 188 0.83 30.74 0.80
N LEU A 189 0.40 29.72 0.07
CA LEU A 189 0.62 28.30 0.35
C LEU A 189 1.28 27.66 -0.86
N GLY A 190 2.24 26.76 -0.65
CA GLY A 190 2.80 25.99 -1.76
C GLY A 190 3.66 24.80 -1.37
N GLU A 191 3.94 23.96 -2.36
CA GLU A 191 4.77 22.75 -2.21
C GLU A 191 6.26 23.01 -2.44
N LYS A 192 6.59 24.08 -3.17
CA LYS A 192 7.95 24.39 -3.63
C LYS A 192 8.41 25.77 -3.16
N VAL A 193 9.70 25.88 -2.90
CA VAL A 193 10.40 27.13 -2.57
C VAL A 193 11.32 27.52 -3.72
N ARG A 194 11.40 28.82 -4.00
CA ARG A 194 12.42 29.44 -4.85
C ARG A 194 12.88 30.72 -4.20
N ASP A 195 14.21 30.89 -4.10
CA ASP A 195 14.82 32.05 -3.45
C ASP A 195 14.17 32.32 -2.09
N GLY A 196 14.15 31.32 -1.21
CA GLY A 196 13.62 31.38 0.16
C GLY A 196 12.21 31.97 0.31
N ARG A 197 11.40 31.91 -0.75
CA ARG A 197 9.98 32.27 -0.77
C ARG A 197 9.18 31.11 -1.33
N VAL A 198 7.88 31.08 -1.04
CA VAL A 198 6.96 30.15 -1.71
C VAL A 198 7.01 30.44 -3.21
N ASP A 199 7.33 29.44 -4.03
CA ASP A 199 7.44 29.63 -5.47
C ASP A 199 6.05 29.86 -6.07
N SER A 200 5.77 31.08 -6.50
CA SER A 200 4.52 31.47 -7.15
C SER A 200 4.37 30.95 -8.57
N ARG A 201 5.43 30.36 -9.13
CA ARG A 201 5.45 29.72 -10.46
C ARG A 201 6.20 28.40 -10.38
N PRO A 202 5.70 27.43 -9.59
CA PRO A 202 6.45 26.22 -9.24
C PRO A 202 6.66 25.29 -10.45
N GLY A 203 5.83 25.43 -11.49
CA GLY A 203 5.86 24.67 -12.73
C GLY A 203 4.81 23.55 -12.75
N GLY A 204 4.29 23.25 -13.94
CA GLY A 204 3.40 22.11 -14.14
C GLY A 204 2.11 22.18 -13.31
N THR A 205 1.90 21.17 -12.48
CA THR A 205 0.74 21.01 -11.59
C THR A 205 1.14 21.04 -10.11
N ILE A 206 2.38 21.41 -9.82
CA ILE A 206 2.86 21.67 -8.45
C ILE A 206 2.05 22.83 -7.86
N ARG A 207 1.55 22.68 -6.64
CA ARG A 207 0.55 23.58 -6.07
C ARG A 207 1.14 24.85 -5.50
N TYR A 208 0.47 25.95 -5.83
CA TYR A 208 0.61 27.28 -5.25
C TYR A 208 -0.77 27.92 -5.17
N GLN A 209 -1.11 28.51 -4.02
CA GLN A 209 -2.33 29.33 -3.85
C GLN A 209 -2.00 30.59 -3.06
N SER A 210 -2.66 31.70 -3.39
CA SER A 210 -2.50 33.00 -2.74
C SER A 210 -3.86 33.56 -2.36
N TYR A 211 -3.97 34.12 -1.15
CA TYR A 211 -5.22 34.58 -0.56
C TYR A 211 -5.04 35.99 -0.01
N SER A 212 -5.95 36.91 -0.37
CA SER A 212 -6.05 38.22 0.26
C SER A 212 -6.99 38.14 1.45
N LEU A 213 -6.50 38.53 2.63
CA LEU A 213 -7.20 38.39 3.90
C LEU A 213 -7.32 39.75 4.59
N ALA A 214 -8.55 40.27 4.63
CA ALA A 214 -8.88 41.45 5.43
C ALA A 214 -8.94 41.07 6.92
N LEU A 215 -8.26 41.86 7.76
CA LEU A 215 -8.19 41.62 9.20
C LEU A 215 -9.30 42.37 9.93
N LEU A 216 -9.87 41.71 10.94
CA LEU A 216 -10.80 42.30 11.89
C LEU A 216 -10.00 42.92 13.03
N LYS A 217 -10.52 44.00 13.60
CA LYS A 217 -9.89 44.63 14.77
C LYS A 217 -9.76 43.63 15.92
N GLY A 218 -8.59 43.57 16.56
CA GLY A 218 -8.22 42.62 17.60
C GLY A 218 -7.43 41.42 17.06
N THR A 219 -7.20 40.44 17.94
CA THR A 219 -6.52 39.19 17.60
C THR A 219 -7.53 38.12 17.25
N HIS A 220 -7.41 37.53 16.06
CA HIS A 220 -8.32 36.50 15.57
C HIS A 220 -7.55 35.34 14.95
N LEU A 221 -8.14 34.15 14.99
CA LEU A 221 -7.66 32.97 14.28
C LEU A 221 -8.41 32.85 12.95
N TYR A 222 -7.69 33.07 11.85
CA TYR A 222 -8.25 33.01 10.50
C TYR A 222 -8.02 31.64 9.90
N ARG A 223 -9.10 30.97 9.49
CA ARG A 223 -9.04 29.76 8.65
C ARG A 223 -9.02 30.16 7.18
N ILE A 224 -7.98 29.76 6.47
CA ILE A 224 -7.88 30.01 5.04
C ILE A 224 -8.82 29.07 4.29
N LYS A 225 -9.73 29.65 3.51
CA LYS A 225 -10.67 28.89 2.67
C LYS A 225 -9.98 28.48 1.37
N VAL A 226 -9.50 27.24 1.34
CA VAL A 226 -8.81 26.66 0.19
C VAL A 226 -9.65 26.76 -1.09
N HIS A 227 -9.03 27.20 -2.20
CA HIS A 227 -9.67 27.23 -3.50
C HIS A 227 -9.74 25.83 -4.10
N LYS A 228 -10.86 25.54 -4.77
CA LYS A 228 -11.05 24.28 -5.50
C LYS A 228 -10.34 24.34 -6.85
N ASP A 229 -9.70 23.25 -7.24
CA ASP A 229 -9.20 23.10 -8.61
C ASP A 229 -10.32 22.54 -9.50
N LYS A 230 -10.35 22.97 -10.76
CA LYS A 230 -11.37 22.49 -11.72
C LYS A 230 -11.24 20.99 -11.99
N ARG A 231 -10.02 20.43 -12.02
CA ARG A 231 -9.76 19.02 -12.34
C ARG A 231 -10.21 18.09 -11.21
N ASN A 232 -9.88 18.44 -9.96
CA ASN A 232 -10.25 17.65 -8.80
C ASN A 232 -11.71 17.84 -8.32
N THR A 233 -12.52 18.59 -9.08
CA THR A 233 -13.96 18.75 -8.85
C THR A 233 -14.85 18.11 -9.92
N LEU A 234 -14.26 17.47 -10.92
CA LEU A 234 -14.99 16.71 -11.95
C LEU A 234 -15.74 15.51 -11.35
N GLU A 235 -16.68 14.95 -12.10
CA GLU A 235 -17.48 13.79 -11.65
C GLU A 235 -16.63 12.56 -11.33
N VAL A 236 -15.55 12.37 -12.08
CA VAL A 236 -14.60 11.25 -11.91
C VAL A 236 -13.72 11.40 -10.68
N ALA A 237 -13.52 12.62 -10.19
CA ALA A 237 -12.66 12.92 -9.05
C ALA A 237 -13.33 12.54 -7.72
N VAL A 238 -12.53 12.03 -6.79
CA VAL A 238 -12.97 11.81 -5.40
C VAL A 238 -13.03 13.16 -4.68
N LYS A 239 -14.23 13.51 -4.22
CA LYS A 239 -14.50 14.78 -3.54
C LYS A 239 -14.23 14.67 -2.05
N MET A 240 -13.70 15.75 -1.46
CA MET A 240 -13.52 15.84 -0.01
C MET A 240 -14.88 15.83 0.72
N PRO A 241 -14.98 15.14 1.86
CA PRO A 241 -16.21 15.15 2.63
C PRO A 241 -16.43 16.49 3.33
N ALA A 242 -17.69 16.87 3.51
CA ALA A 242 -18.07 18.17 4.06
C ALA A 242 -17.50 18.46 5.47
N TYR A 243 -17.40 17.45 6.34
CA TYR A 243 -16.86 17.60 7.71
C TYR A 243 -15.35 17.89 7.75
N ILE A 244 -14.62 17.65 6.64
CA ILE A 244 -13.21 18.03 6.51
C ILE A 244 -13.09 19.38 5.80
N GLY A 245 -13.86 19.56 4.73
CA GLY A 245 -13.70 20.68 3.80
C GLY A 245 -12.61 20.43 2.76
N GLU A 246 -12.39 21.43 1.90
CA GLU A 246 -11.39 21.33 0.83
C GLU A 246 -9.96 21.39 1.39
N VAL A 247 -9.02 20.72 0.71
CA VAL A 247 -7.59 20.67 1.07
C VAL A 247 -6.72 21.00 -0.13
N VAL A 248 -5.51 21.47 0.14
CA VAL A 248 -4.43 21.62 -0.84
C VAL A 248 -3.15 21.01 -0.26
N PRO A 249 -2.31 20.33 -1.04
CA PRO A 249 -0.99 19.94 -0.59
C PRO A 249 -0.10 21.19 -0.48
N PHE A 250 0.52 21.39 0.68
CA PHE A 250 1.54 22.42 0.84
C PHE A 250 2.54 22.00 1.91
N ARG A 251 3.78 22.45 1.77
CA ARG A 251 4.83 22.36 2.80
C ARG A 251 5.14 23.73 3.40
N TYR A 252 4.98 24.78 2.60
CA TYR A 252 5.41 26.12 2.93
C TYR A 252 4.20 27.05 2.99
N ALA A 253 4.27 28.03 3.89
CA ALA A 253 3.33 29.13 3.97
C ALA A 253 4.07 30.47 4.10
N GLU A 254 3.50 31.55 3.58
CA GLU A 254 3.97 32.92 3.80
C GLU A 254 2.83 33.83 4.21
N VAL A 255 3.16 34.82 5.04
CA VAL A 255 2.27 35.96 5.36
C VAL A 255 2.99 37.23 4.97
N LEU A 256 2.48 37.90 3.93
CA LEU A 256 3.02 39.15 3.41
C LEU A 256 2.26 40.35 3.98
N HIS A 257 2.94 41.49 4.03
CA HIS A 257 2.39 42.78 4.48
C HIS A 257 1.86 42.78 5.93
N TYR A 258 2.46 41.95 6.79
CA TYR A 258 2.11 41.87 8.20
C TYR A 258 3.29 42.30 9.07
N GLY A 259 3.20 43.52 9.62
CA GLY A 259 4.30 44.15 10.37
C GLY A 259 4.46 43.68 11.82
N ASN A 260 3.47 42.99 12.38
CA ASN A 260 3.55 42.45 13.73
C ASN A 260 4.37 41.15 13.74
N LYS A 261 4.95 40.83 14.90
CA LYS A 261 5.69 39.58 15.10
C LYS A 261 4.75 38.37 14.97
N LEU A 262 5.22 37.32 14.29
CA LEU A 262 4.62 35.98 14.33
C LEU A 262 5.63 34.97 14.87
N ASP A 263 5.12 33.97 15.56
CA ASP A 263 5.87 32.79 15.96
C ASP A 263 5.22 31.51 15.39
N LYS A 264 5.84 30.35 15.59
CA LYS A 264 5.34 29.05 15.09
C LYS A 264 3.94 28.70 15.62
N GLU A 265 3.62 29.14 16.83
CA GLU A 265 2.32 28.89 17.49
C GLU A 265 1.16 29.67 16.85
N ASP A 266 1.47 30.75 16.11
CA ASP A 266 0.47 31.55 15.41
C ASP A 266 0.04 30.92 14.09
N VAL A 267 0.76 29.90 13.60
CA VAL A 267 0.50 29.27 12.31
C VAL A 267 0.26 27.78 12.51
N ILE A 268 -0.85 27.30 11.99
CA ILE A 268 -1.32 25.93 12.18
C ILE A 268 -1.68 25.35 10.81
N ARG A 269 -1.17 24.14 10.52
CA ARG A 269 -1.69 23.31 9.44
C ARG A 269 -2.53 22.20 10.04
N GLU A 270 -3.78 22.10 9.57
CA GLU A 270 -4.61 20.93 9.79
C GLU A 270 -4.40 19.97 8.62
N SER A 271 -3.53 18.99 8.80
CA SER A 271 -3.32 17.94 7.79
C SER A 271 -4.45 16.92 7.83
N VAL A 272 -4.82 16.37 6.68
CA VAL A 272 -5.88 15.38 6.53
C VAL A 272 -5.28 14.10 5.99
N HIS A 273 -5.58 12.99 6.65
CA HIS A 273 -5.16 11.67 6.21
C HIS A 273 -6.15 10.60 6.68
N TYR A 274 -6.08 9.42 6.09
CA TYR A 274 -6.69 8.22 6.67
C TYR A 274 -5.93 7.84 7.95
N PRO A 275 -6.55 7.20 8.95
CA PRO A 275 -5.83 6.79 10.15
C PRO A 275 -4.59 5.98 9.79
N PHE A 276 -3.47 6.39 10.37
CA PHE A 276 -2.15 5.85 10.06
C PHE A 276 -1.34 5.78 11.34
N ASP A 277 -0.75 4.62 11.63
CA ASP A 277 0.05 4.42 12.83
C ASP A 277 1.55 4.44 12.51
N ASP A 278 2.16 5.61 12.73
CA ASP A 278 3.58 5.84 12.49
C ASP A 278 4.50 4.89 13.28
N SER A 279 4.03 4.25 14.36
CA SER A 279 4.84 3.36 15.20
C SER A 279 4.88 1.90 14.75
N THR A 280 4.02 1.51 13.80
CA THR A 280 3.88 0.09 13.42
C THR A 280 5.01 -0.43 12.55
N SER A 281 5.74 0.45 11.88
CA SER A 281 6.83 0.11 10.96
C SER A 281 8.04 1.01 11.13
N PHE A 282 9.23 0.47 10.92
CA PHE A 282 10.46 1.24 10.76
C PHE A 282 11.44 0.47 9.86
N PHE A 283 12.38 1.19 9.25
CA PHE A 283 13.54 0.62 8.57
C PHE A 283 14.75 1.51 8.80
N ARG A 284 15.88 0.89 9.11
CA ARG A 284 17.17 1.55 9.28
C ARG A 284 18.28 0.65 8.76
N CYS A 285 19.22 1.22 8.04
CA CYS A 285 20.44 0.54 7.60
C CYS A 285 21.65 1.48 7.67
N ASP A 286 22.82 0.97 7.27
CA ASP A 286 24.07 1.72 7.15
C ASP A 286 24.18 2.57 5.87
N ASN A 287 23.12 2.66 5.06
CA ASN A 287 23.04 3.54 3.90
C ASN A 287 22.03 4.67 4.12
N ASP A 288 22.54 5.89 4.34
CA ASP A 288 21.71 7.07 4.63
C ASP A 288 20.77 7.47 3.48
N THR A 289 21.16 7.23 2.24
CA THR A 289 20.29 7.48 1.07
C THR A 289 19.08 6.56 1.12
N LEU A 290 19.29 5.26 1.38
CA LEU A 290 18.21 4.29 1.45
C LEU A 290 17.27 4.55 2.65
N ASN A 291 17.83 4.98 3.79
CA ASN A 291 17.04 5.41 4.95
C ASN A 291 16.10 6.58 4.59
N GLN A 292 16.61 7.62 3.92
CA GLN A 292 15.80 8.76 3.49
C GLN A 292 14.73 8.37 2.46
N ILE A 293 15.06 7.49 1.52
CA ILE A 293 14.12 6.99 0.51
C ILE A 293 12.98 6.20 1.17
N TRP A 294 13.28 5.36 2.16
CA TRP A 294 12.26 4.62 2.90
C TRP A 294 11.35 5.57 3.69
N GLU A 295 11.91 6.55 4.39
CA GLU A 295 11.15 7.55 5.15
C GLU A 295 10.20 8.37 4.27
N MET A 296 10.66 8.84 3.11
CA MET A 296 9.80 9.52 2.12
C MET A 296 8.69 8.59 1.63
N SER A 297 9.02 7.33 1.32
CA SER A 297 8.06 6.36 0.78
C SER A 297 6.99 5.98 1.81
N LYS A 298 7.36 5.76 3.08
CA LYS A 298 6.42 5.55 4.18
C LYS A 298 5.51 6.75 4.38
N TYR A 299 6.09 7.95 4.48
CA TYR A 299 5.32 9.17 4.68
C TYR A 299 4.34 9.45 3.54
N THR A 300 4.72 9.08 2.31
CA THR A 300 3.84 9.20 1.14
C THR A 300 2.52 8.47 1.35
N MET A 301 2.53 7.24 1.89
CA MET A 301 1.29 6.47 2.15
C MET A 301 0.34 7.20 3.10
N LYS A 302 0.89 7.85 4.15
CA LYS A 302 0.09 8.68 5.06
C LYS A 302 -0.47 9.89 4.33
N ALA A 303 0.38 10.68 3.69
CA ALA A 303 0.00 11.96 3.08
C ALA A 303 -1.03 11.82 1.95
N THR A 304 -0.90 10.82 1.09
CA THR A 304 -1.78 10.65 -0.09
C THR A 304 -3.09 9.92 0.21
N SER A 305 -3.30 9.47 1.45
CA SER A 305 -4.54 8.80 1.87
C SER A 305 -5.72 9.75 2.16
N PHE A 306 -5.52 11.06 1.97
CA PHE A 306 -6.39 12.17 2.39
C PHE A 306 -7.83 12.14 1.87
N THR A 307 -8.15 11.39 0.80
CA THR A 307 -9.55 11.27 0.30
C THR A 307 -10.30 10.06 0.89
N GLY A 308 -9.58 9.18 1.61
CA GLY A 308 -10.10 7.93 2.14
C GLY A 308 -10.39 6.87 1.07
N VAL A 309 -9.86 7.08 -0.13
CA VAL A 309 -9.71 6.14 -1.25
C VAL A 309 -8.33 6.46 -1.84
N TYR A 310 -7.60 5.49 -2.37
CA TYR A 310 -6.35 5.81 -3.05
C TYR A 310 -6.65 6.53 -4.36
N VAL A 311 -5.94 7.64 -4.59
CA VAL A 311 -6.00 8.44 -5.80
C VAL A 311 -4.58 8.70 -6.30
N ASP A 312 -4.47 9.15 -7.55
CA ASP A 312 -3.22 9.59 -8.17
C ASP A 312 -2.48 10.64 -7.31
N GLY A 313 -3.14 11.76 -7.05
CA GLY A 313 -2.58 12.92 -6.36
C GLY A 313 -3.61 14.04 -6.29
N ASP A 314 -3.16 15.27 -6.05
CA ASP A 314 -4.06 16.42 -5.96
C ASP A 314 -4.61 16.89 -7.31
N ARG A 315 -3.89 16.65 -8.41
CA ARG A 315 -4.28 17.17 -9.73
C ARG A 315 -5.62 16.65 -10.19
N GLU A 316 -5.83 15.33 -10.17
CA GLU A 316 -7.05 14.72 -10.72
C GLU A 316 -7.91 14.10 -9.62
N ARG A 317 -7.29 13.58 -8.56
CA ARG A 317 -7.96 12.81 -7.49
C ARG A 317 -8.77 11.64 -8.04
N ILE A 318 -8.24 10.97 -9.05
CA ILE A 318 -8.85 9.81 -9.72
C ILE A 318 -8.21 8.53 -9.17
N PRO A 319 -9.02 7.53 -8.78
CA PRO A 319 -8.53 6.26 -8.27
C PRO A 319 -8.19 5.32 -9.43
N TYR A 320 -7.03 5.50 -10.04
CA TYR A 320 -6.54 4.59 -11.08
C TYR A 320 -6.09 3.24 -10.47
N GLU A 321 -6.35 2.14 -11.17
CA GLU A 321 -6.06 0.81 -10.65
C GLU A 321 -4.54 0.57 -10.45
N ALA A 322 -3.68 1.12 -11.32
CA ALA A 322 -2.23 1.04 -11.13
C ALA A 322 -1.74 1.72 -9.85
N ASP A 323 -2.27 2.92 -9.59
CA ASP A 323 -2.00 3.65 -8.36
C ASP A 323 -2.47 2.86 -7.15
N ILE A 324 -3.67 2.28 -7.21
CA ILE A 324 -4.22 1.46 -6.12
C ILE A 324 -3.33 0.25 -5.85
N LEU A 325 -2.82 -0.43 -6.88
CA LEU A 325 -1.96 -1.60 -6.71
C LEU A 325 -0.68 -1.24 -5.93
N ILE A 326 0.01 -0.17 -6.34
CA ILE A 326 1.25 0.26 -5.67
C ILE A 326 0.96 0.82 -4.28
N ASN A 327 -0.10 1.63 -4.12
CA ASN A 327 -0.55 2.10 -2.80
C ASN A 327 -0.87 0.93 -1.88
N GLN A 328 -1.58 -0.10 -2.35
CA GLN A 328 -1.93 -1.27 -1.54
C GLN A 328 -0.67 -2.00 -1.06
N LEU A 329 0.25 -2.32 -1.96
CA LEU A 329 1.49 -3.01 -1.61
C LEU A 329 2.33 -2.18 -0.62
N SER A 330 2.46 -0.88 -0.86
CA SER A 330 3.25 0.03 -0.02
C SER A 330 2.59 0.31 1.34
N HIS A 331 1.30 0.61 1.40
CA HIS A 331 0.57 0.85 2.66
C HIS A 331 0.59 -0.41 3.53
N TYR A 332 0.32 -1.59 2.97
CA TYR A 332 0.34 -2.86 3.70
C TYR A 332 1.73 -3.22 4.25
N SER A 333 2.79 -2.58 3.75
CA SER A 333 4.17 -2.77 4.22
C SER A 333 4.55 -1.79 5.35
N VAL A 334 3.76 -0.73 5.59
CA VAL A 334 4.11 0.32 6.55
C VAL A 334 3.05 0.58 7.63
N ASP A 335 1.85 0.01 7.48
CA ASP A 335 0.75 0.15 8.45
C ASP A 335 -0.19 -1.07 8.44
N ARG A 336 -0.98 -1.26 9.50
CA ARG A 336 -1.94 -2.39 9.66
C ARG A 336 -3.39 -2.01 9.32
N GLU A 337 -3.57 -0.92 8.59
CA GLU A 337 -4.85 -0.51 8.02
C GLU A 337 -4.99 -1.13 6.62
N TYR A 338 -6.03 -1.95 6.44
CA TYR A 338 -6.27 -2.68 5.18
C TYR A 338 -7.57 -2.25 4.48
N SER A 339 -8.44 -1.49 5.15
CA SER A 339 -9.77 -1.16 4.67
C SER A 339 -9.77 -0.11 3.56
N ILE A 340 -8.82 0.84 3.53
CA ILE A 340 -8.72 1.82 2.44
C ILE A 340 -8.44 1.16 1.09
N ALA A 341 -7.57 0.15 1.06
CA ALA A 341 -7.25 -0.59 -0.17
C ALA A 341 -8.46 -1.41 -0.66
N ARG A 342 -9.13 -2.15 0.24
CA ARG A 342 -10.37 -2.86 -0.08
C ARG A 342 -11.46 -1.92 -0.59
N LYS A 343 -11.65 -0.76 0.06
CA LYS A 343 -12.60 0.26 -0.39
C LYS A 343 -12.25 0.79 -1.77
N SER A 344 -10.95 1.00 -2.04
CA SER A 344 -10.48 1.50 -3.34
C SER A 344 -10.74 0.48 -4.45
N LEU A 345 -10.48 -0.80 -4.20
CA LEU A 345 -10.88 -1.90 -5.10
C LEU A 345 -12.39 -1.90 -5.37
N GLU A 346 -13.21 -1.92 -4.32
CA GLU A 346 -14.68 -1.95 -4.47
C GLU A 346 -15.23 -0.68 -5.14
N TYR A 347 -14.50 0.44 -5.06
CA TYR A 347 -14.79 1.68 -5.79
C TYR A 347 -14.51 1.52 -7.28
N ILE A 348 -13.29 1.11 -7.68
CA ILE A 348 -12.92 1.00 -9.10
C ILE A 348 -13.65 -0.10 -9.84
N LEU A 349 -14.12 -1.13 -9.15
CA LEU A 349 -14.97 -2.14 -9.78
C LEU A 349 -16.30 -1.54 -10.28
N LYS A 350 -16.80 -0.48 -9.63
CA LYS A 350 -18.01 0.24 -10.02
C LYS A 350 -17.73 1.45 -10.90
N LYS A 351 -16.58 2.09 -10.70
CA LYS A 351 -16.13 3.30 -11.41
C LYS A 351 -14.71 3.06 -11.92
N PRO A 352 -14.55 2.18 -12.92
CA PRO A 352 -13.23 1.85 -13.44
C PRO A 352 -12.63 3.02 -14.20
N THR A 353 -11.34 2.89 -14.47
CA THR A 353 -10.64 3.83 -15.33
C THR A 353 -10.28 3.19 -16.68
N TRP A 354 -9.25 3.72 -17.31
CA TRP A 354 -8.52 3.20 -18.46
C TRP A 354 -7.05 3.22 -18.03
N PRO A 355 -6.12 2.43 -18.59
CA PRO A 355 -6.07 1.59 -19.78
C PRO A 355 -6.28 0.07 -19.52
N THR A 356 -6.12 -0.73 -20.58
CA THR A 356 -6.30 -2.20 -20.60
C THR A 356 -5.61 -2.92 -19.45
N GLU A 357 -4.34 -2.64 -19.21
CA GLU A 357 -3.52 -3.29 -18.19
C GLU A 357 -4.01 -2.99 -16.78
N TRP A 358 -4.46 -1.76 -16.53
CA TRP A 358 -4.93 -1.34 -15.20
C TRP A 358 -6.29 -2.01 -14.89
N ILE A 359 -7.15 -2.22 -15.89
CA ILE A 359 -8.37 -3.01 -15.71
C ILE A 359 -8.07 -4.44 -15.24
N LEU A 360 -7.01 -5.08 -15.77
CA LEU A 360 -6.57 -6.41 -15.34
C LEU A 360 -5.99 -6.39 -13.91
N GLN A 361 -5.36 -5.28 -13.49
CA GLN A 361 -4.79 -5.14 -12.14
C GLN A 361 -5.83 -5.15 -11.02
N ALA A 362 -7.11 -4.87 -11.30
CA ALA A 362 -8.19 -5.05 -10.32
C ALA A 362 -8.23 -6.47 -9.73
N ILE A 363 -7.86 -7.49 -10.52
CA ILE A 363 -7.78 -8.89 -10.07
C ILE A 363 -6.60 -9.11 -9.13
N LEU A 364 -5.44 -8.48 -9.40
CA LEU A 364 -4.26 -8.53 -8.53
C LEU A 364 -4.57 -7.88 -7.18
N ILE A 365 -5.20 -6.70 -7.19
CA ILE A 365 -5.57 -5.95 -5.99
C ILE A 365 -6.54 -6.77 -5.11
N ALA A 366 -7.52 -7.42 -5.74
CA ALA A 366 -8.47 -8.31 -5.05
C ALA A 366 -7.77 -9.50 -4.39
N TRP A 367 -6.85 -10.14 -5.11
CA TRP A 367 -6.09 -11.27 -4.59
C TRP A 367 -5.17 -10.87 -3.43
N TYR A 368 -4.47 -9.75 -3.53
CA TYR A 368 -3.61 -9.25 -2.46
C TYR A 368 -4.40 -8.83 -1.22
N ASP A 369 -5.61 -8.27 -1.36
CA ASP A 369 -6.47 -8.03 -0.20
C ASP A 369 -6.75 -9.33 0.57
N TYR A 370 -7.11 -10.40 -0.14
CA TYR A 370 -7.32 -11.72 0.48
C TYR A 370 -6.03 -12.29 1.09
N MET A 371 -4.89 -12.22 0.38
CA MET A 371 -3.63 -12.75 0.88
C MET A 371 -3.15 -12.05 2.16
N TYR A 372 -3.37 -10.73 2.29
CA TYR A 372 -2.92 -9.98 3.46
C TYR A 372 -3.93 -10.03 4.61
N THR A 373 -5.22 -10.23 4.33
CA THR A 373 -6.28 -10.15 5.37
C THR A 373 -6.96 -11.47 5.71
N GLY A 374 -6.81 -12.50 4.87
CA GLY A 374 -7.50 -13.78 5.00
C GLY A 374 -9.02 -13.72 4.77
N ASP A 375 -9.56 -12.57 4.34
CA ASP A 375 -11.00 -12.36 4.16
C ASP A 375 -11.43 -12.52 2.71
N ALA A 376 -12.13 -13.62 2.42
CA ALA A 376 -12.60 -13.93 1.06
C ALA A 376 -13.93 -13.25 0.69
N ARG A 377 -14.61 -12.54 1.61
CA ARG A 377 -15.97 -12.02 1.34
C ARG A 377 -15.99 -10.95 0.25
N SER A 378 -14.94 -10.12 0.16
CA SER A 378 -14.82 -9.15 -0.94
C SER A 378 -14.62 -9.87 -2.29
N LEU A 379 -13.83 -10.95 -2.32
CA LEU A 379 -13.72 -11.79 -3.51
C LEU A 379 -15.08 -12.37 -3.91
N GLU A 380 -15.80 -12.95 -2.94
CA GLU A 380 -17.09 -13.61 -3.19
C GLU A 380 -18.13 -12.65 -3.78
N LYS A 381 -18.32 -11.47 -3.14
CA LYS A 381 -19.29 -10.47 -3.60
C LYS A 381 -18.95 -9.93 -4.98
N ASN A 382 -17.67 -9.73 -5.26
CA ASN A 382 -17.23 -9.08 -6.50
C ASN A 382 -16.84 -10.07 -7.60
N TYR A 383 -16.92 -11.39 -7.35
CA TYR A 383 -16.49 -12.42 -8.28
C TYR A 383 -17.05 -12.26 -9.70
N PRO A 384 -18.35 -11.97 -9.92
CA PRO A 384 -18.87 -11.76 -11.27
C PRO A 384 -18.19 -10.60 -12.02
N LEU A 385 -17.91 -9.49 -11.33
CA LEU A 385 -17.21 -8.35 -11.94
C LEU A 385 -15.75 -8.71 -12.21
N LEU A 386 -15.08 -9.44 -11.32
CA LEU A 386 -13.70 -9.90 -11.51
C LEU A 386 -13.58 -10.83 -12.74
N LYS A 387 -14.58 -11.69 -13.02
CA LYS A 387 -14.63 -12.46 -14.28
C LYS A 387 -14.65 -11.57 -15.52
N ASN A 388 -15.35 -10.44 -15.50
CA ASN A 388 -15.36 -9.50 -16.62
C ASN A 388 -14.03 -8.71 -16.71
N ARG A 389 -13.41 -8.42 -15.57
CA ARG A 389 -12.09 -7.76 -15.49
C ARG A 389 -10.96 -8.61 -16.03
N SER A 390 -11.13 -9.92 -16.27
CA SER A 390 -10.11 -10.74 -16.93
C SER A 390 -10.06 -10.52 -18.44
N LEU A 391 -10.94 -9.68 -19.00
CA LEU A 391 -10.95 -9.23 -20.40
C LEU A 391 -11.01 -10.35 -21.44
N MET A 392 -11.49 -11.54 -21.08
CA MET A 392 -11.54 -12.71 -21.97
C MET A 392 -12.40 -12.49 -23.22
N GLN A 393 -13.34 -11.55 -23.15
CA GLN A 393 -14.18 -11.13 -24.28
C GLN A 393 -13.36 -10.48 -25.41
N LEU A 394 -12.14 -10.01 -25.12
CA LEU A 394 -11.21 -9.46 -26.11
C LEU A 394 -10.30 -10.53 -26.73
N LYS A 395 -10.52 -11.83 -26.43
CA LYS A 395 -9.75 -12.95 -26.99
C LYS A 395 -10.00 -13.07 -28.49
N THR A 396 -8.95 -12.94 -29.29
CA THR A 396 -8.99 -13.08 -30.75
C THR A 396 -8.91 -14.55 -31.16
N SER A 397 -8.98 -14.82 -32.47
CA SER A 397 -8.77 -16.16 -33.02
C SER A 397 -7.37 -16.72 -32.77
N LYS A 398 -6.38 -15.86 -32.49
CA LYS A 398 -5.02 -16.28 -32.06
C LYS A 398 -4.98 -16.77 -30.60
N GLY A 399 -6.06 -16.56 -29.84
CA GLY A 399 -6.16 -16.94 -28.44
C GLY A 399 -5.55 -15.95 -27.44
N LEU A 400 -4.93 -14.87 -27.93
CA LEU A 400 -4.46 -13.71 -27.19
C LEU A 400 -5.55 -12.61 -27.15
N ILE A 401 -5.45 -11.64 -26.23
CA ILE A 401 -6.36 -10.50 -26.19
C ILE A 401 -5.81 -9.30 -26.98
N SER A 402 -6.73 -8.50 -27.52
CA SER A 402 -6.41 -7.28 -28.28
C SER A 402 -7.53 -6.24 -28.17
N THR A 403 -7.17 -4.97 -28.06
CA THR A 403 -8.12 -3.84 -28.08
C THR A 403 -8.36 -3.25 -29.47
N THR A 404 -7.59 -3.64 -30.49
CA THR A 404 -7.63 -3.04 -31.84
C THR A 404 -8.39 -3.89 -32.87
N THR A 405 -8.86 -5.07 -32.49
CA THR A 405 -9.50 -6.06 -33.40
C THR A 405 -11.02 -5.97 -33.47
N GLY A 406 -11.61 -4.85 -33.03
CA GLY A 406 -13.06 -4.62 -33.07
C GLY A 406 -13.88 -5.39 -32.01
N LEU A 407 -13.22 -6.08 -31.08
CA LEU A 407 -13.89 -6.85 -30.02
C LEU A 407 -14.42 -6.01 -28.85
N GLN A 408 -14.12 -4.71 -28.82
CA GLN A 408 -14.61 -3.77 -27.80
C GLN A 408 -16.08 -3.38 -27.99
N THR A 409 -16.98 -4.37 -27.99
CA THR A 409 -18.42 -4.14 -28.15
C THR A 409 -19.00 -3.33 -26.99
N SER A 410 -20.14 -2.65 -27.21
CA SER A 410 -20.86 -1.95 -26.14
C SER A 410 -21.23 -2.88 -24.97
N ALA A 411 -21.56 -4.14 -25.27
CA ALA A 411 -21.86 -5.15 -24.25
C ALA A 411 -20.63 -5.49 -23.40
N PHE A 412 -19.46 -5.61 -24.02
CA PHE A 412 -18.19 -5.77 -23.29
C PHE A 412 -17.91 -4.58 -22.37
N LEU A 413 -17.96 -3.35 -22.90
CA LEU A 413 -17.71 -2.14 -22.12
C LEU A 413 -18.65 -2.03 -20.92
N GLN A 414 -19.95 -2.28 -21.12
CA GLN A 414 -20.93 -2.33 -20.05
C GLN A 414 -20.62 -3.43 -19.01
N SER A 415 -20.16 -4.61 -19.45
CA SER A 415 -19.82 -5.73 -18.54
C SER A 415 -18.68 -5.38 -17.57
N ILE A 416 -17.81 -4.46 -17.95
CA ILE A 416 -16.73 -3.93 -17.11
C ILE A 416 -17.10 -2.56 -16.50
N ASN A 417 -18.38 -2.19 -16.44
CA ASN A 417 -18.85 -0.89 -15.91
C ASN A 417 -18.18 0.33 -16.54
N PHE A 418 -17.87 0.27 -17.83
CA PHE A 418 -17.25 1.36 -18.57
C PHE A 418 -18.06 1.70 -19.82
N ASN A 419 -17.80 2.88 -20.40
CA ASN A 419 -18.61 3.40 -21.51
C ASN A 419 -17.78 3.97 -22.66
N LYS A 420 -16.45 3.81 -22.63
CA LYS A 420 -15.52 4.27 -23.67
C LYS A 420 -14.58 3.13 -24.05
N PRO A 421 -14.08 3.09 -25.30
CA PRO A 421 -13.02 2.15 -25.65
C PRO A 421 -11.81 2.32 -24.72
N ILE A 422 -11.24 1.19 -24.30
CA ILE A 422 -9.96 1.11 -23.60
C ILE A 422 -8.82 0.95 -24.62
N GLN A 423 -7.62 1.31 -24.21
CA GLN A 423 -6.40 1.25 -25.03
C GLN A 423 -5.25 0.80 -24.17
N ASP A 424 -4.22 0.25 -24.79
CA ASP A 424 -3.02 -0.25 -24.11
C ASP A 424 -2.09 0.90 -23.74
N ILE A 425 -1.40 0.80 -22.60
CA ILE A 425 -0.51 1.87 -22.11
C ILE A 425 0.93 1.42 -21.91
N VAL A 426 1.18 0.18 -21.49
CA VAL A 426 2.50 -0.37 -21.07
C VAL A 426 3.14 0.36 -19.89
N ASP A 427 3.39 1.67 -20.01
CA ASP A 427 4.02 2.54 -19.01
C ASP A 427 3.57 4.01 -19.17
N TRP A 428 3.76 4.82 -18.13
CA TRP A 428 3.42 6.24 -18.11
C TRP A 428 4.47 7.10 -17.39
N PRO A 429 5.00 8.16 -18.01
CA PRO A 429 4.62 8.74 -19.31
C PRO A 429 5.09 7.90 -20.51
N GLY A 430 4.60 8.24 -21.71
CA GLY A 430 4.82 7.43 -22.92
C GLY A 430 6.28 7.34 -23.36
N GLU A 431 7.06 8.35 -23.06
CA GLU A 431 8.49 8.47 -23.36
C GLU A 431 9.35 7.52 -22.51
N GLU A 432 8.81 6.99 -21.42
CA GLU A 432 9.50 6.06 -20.50
C GLU A 432 9.22 4.59 -20.83
N ARG A 433 8.72 4.27 -22.04
CA ARG A 433 8.39 2.90 -22.48
C ARG A 433 9.55 2.15 -23.12
N ASP A 434 10.77 2.65 -22.98
CA ASP A 434 11.95 2.07 -23.64
C ASP A 434 11.76 1.89 -25.17
N GLY A 435 11.05 2.82 -25.81
CA GLY A 435 10.74 2.75 -27.25
C GLY A 435 9.72 1.68 -27.66
N PHE A 436 8.89 1.19 -26.72
CA PHE A 436 7.91 0.13 -26.97
C PHE A 436 7.08 0.34 -28.25
N VAL A 437 7.02 -0.68 -29.10
CA VAL A 437 6.28 -0.66 -30.36
C VAL A 437 4.93 -1.36 -30.19
N PHE A 438 3.84 -0.59 -30.25
CA PHE A 438 2.48 -1.13 -30.17
C PHE A 438 2.08 -1.89 -31.45
N CYS A 439 1.49 -3.07 -31.24
CA CYS A 439 0.93 -3.97 -32.25
C CYS A 439 -0.53 -4.28 -31.91
N ASP A 440 -1.17 -5.15 -32.71
CA ASP A 440 -2.52 -5.64 -32.40
C ASP A 440 -2.52 -6.56 -31.17
N HIS A 441 -1.47 -7.37 -30.99
CA HIS A 441 -1.27 -8.17 -29.78
C HIS A 441 0.03 -7.74 -29.11
N ASN A 442 -0.09 -7.03 -28.00
CA ASN A 442 1.05 -6.53 -27.23
C ASN A 442 1.46 -7.54 -26.15
N ALA A 443 2.76 -7.76 -25.98
CA ALA A 443 3.32 -8.70 -25.02
C ALA A 443 2.95 -8.30 -23.59
N VAL A 444 3.09 -7.03 -23.20
CA VAL A 444 2.79 -6.60 -21.82
C VAL A 444 1.32 -6.84 -21.43
N VAL A 445 0.39 -6.50 -22.31
CA VAL A 445 -1.06 -6.74 -22.10
C VAL A 445 -1.36 -8.23 -21.95
N ASN A 446 -0.77 -9.05 -22.81
CA ASN A 446 -1.00 -10.50 -22.76
C ASN A 446 -0.25 -11.18 -21.60
N ALA A 447 0.79 -10.56 -21.06
CA ALA A 447 1.43 -10.98 -19.82
C ALA A 447 0.52 -10.71 -18.61
N PHE A 448 -0.10 -9.53 -18.53
CA PHE A 448 -1.15 -9.24 -17.52
C PHE A 448 -2.37 -10.15 -17.69
N TYR A 449 -2.78 -10.45 -18.92
CA TYR A 449 -3.89 -11.37 -19.18
C TYR A 449 -3.60 -12.77 -18.65
N TYR A 450 -2.40 -13.30 -18.90
CA TYR A 450 -1.94 -14.55 -18.32
C TYR A 450 -2.03 -14.53 -16.78
N GLU A 451 -1.49 -13.47 -16.14
CA GLU A 451 -1.49 -13.37 -14.68
C GLU A 451 -2.91 -13.25 -14.11
N ALA A 452 -3.78 -12.49 -14.77
CA ALA A 452 -5.18 -12.36 -14.38
C ALA A 452 -5.90 -13.72 -14.42
N LEU A 453 -5.70 -14.53 -15.46
CA LEU A 453 -6.27 -15.88 -15.53
C LEU A 453 -5.70 -16.80 -14.44
N LYS A 454 -4.39 -16.74 -14.19
CA LYS A 454 -3.73 -17.50 -13.12
C LYS A 454 -4.32 -17.16 -11.75
N ILE A 455 -4.52 -15.88 -11.47
CA ILE A 455 -5.13 -15.43 -10.21
C ILE A 455 -6.61 -15.80 -10.13
N MET A 456 -7.37 -15.71 -11.23
CA MET A 456 -8.77 -16.12 -11.27
C MET A 456 -8.95 -17.63 -10.98
N GLU A 457 -7.99 -18.48 -11.38
CA GLU A 457 -7.94 -19.88 -10.95
C GLU A 457 -7.85 -19.99 -9.41
N GLN A 458 -6.95 -19.21 -8.80
CA GLN A 458 -6.75 -19.20 -7.34
C GLN A 458 -8.00 -18.68 -6.61
N ILE A 459 -8.62 -17.60 -7.11
CA ILE A 459 -9.86 -17.05 -6.56
C ILE A 459 -10.99 -18.08 -6.67
N ALA A 460 -11.17 -18.72 -7.83
CA ALA A 460 -12.18 -19.75 -8.02
C ALA A 460 -11.98 -20.93 -7.04
N ARG A 461 -10.72 -21.32 -6.77
CA ARG A 461 -10.40 -22.33 -5.76
C ARG A 461 -10.82 -21.89 -4.35
N VAL A 462 -10.48 -20.67 -3.94
CA VAL A 462 -10.84 -20.12 -2.62
C VAL A 462 -12.37 -20.06 -2.43
N LEU A 463 -13.10 -19.75 -3.49
CA LEU A 463 -14.56 -19.64 -3.49
C LEU A 463 -15.28 -20.97 -3.78
N ASN A 464 -14.55 -22.10 -3.82
CA ASN A 464 -15.08 -23.43 -4.12
C ASN A 464 -15.84 -23.53 -5.46
N LYS A 465 -15.42 -22.78 -6.48
CA LYS A 465 -15.98 -22.79 -7.84
C LYS A 465 -15.17 -23.72 -8.75
N GLN A 466 -15.38 -25.02 -8.58
CA GLN A 466 -14.51 -26.04 -9.17
C GLN A 466 -14.48 -26.02 -10.71
N GLU A 467 -15.61 -25.75 -11.38
CA GLU A 467 -15.65 -25.64 -12.86
C GLU A 467 -14.84 -24.45 -13.36
N ASP A 468 -15.05 -23.27 -12.79
CA ASP A 468 -14.30 -22.06 -13.12
C ASP A 468 -12.81 -22.25 -12.84
N ARG A 469 -12.44 -22.92 -11.74
CA ARG A 469 -11.04 -23.25 -11.42
C ARG A 469 -10.41 -24.06 -12.55
N LEU A 470 -11.04 -25.16 -12.98
CA LEU A 470 -10.51 -26.00 -14.06
C LEU A 470 -10.42 -25.24 -15.39
N PHE A 471 -11.41 -24.38 -15.67
CA PHE A 471 -11.43 -23.52 -16.84
C PHE A 471 -10.25 -22.54 -16.84
N TYR A 472 -10.04 -21.80 -15.75
CA TYR A 472 -8.93 -20.85 -15.66
C TYR A 472 -7.57 -21.54 -15.68
N ALA A 473 -7.43 -22.70 -15.02
CA ALA A 473 -6.22 -23.52 -15.06
C ALA A 473 -5.82 -23.86 -16.49
N LYS A 474 -6.78 -24.32 -17.30
CA LYS A 474 -6.54 -24.59 -18.73
C LYS A 474 -6.24 -23.31 -19.51
N ALA A 475 -7.01 -22.25 -19.28
CA ALA A 475 -6.88 -21.00 -20.03
C ALA A 475 -5.50 -20.34 -19.85
N HIS A 476 -4.99 -20.23 -18.62
CA HIS A 476 -3.68 -19.62 -18.42
C HIS A 476 -2.54 -20.50 -18.98
N GLN A 477 -2.67 -21.83 -18.95
CA GLN A 477 -1.69 -22.74 -19.58
C GLN A 477 -1.66 -22.59 -21.11
N GLU A 478 -2.83 -22.43 -21.75
CA GLU A 478 -2.92 -22.13 -23.18
C GLU A 478 -2.24 -20.80 -23.51
N VAL A 479 -2.53 -19.75 -22.72
CA VAL A 479 -1.90 -18.43 -22.92
C VAL A 479 -0.39 -18.48 -22.70
N TYR A 480 0.11 -19.24 -21.71
CA TYR A 480 1.56 -19.43 -21.51
C TYR A 480 2.24 -19.94 -22.78
N LYS A 481 1.63 -20.95 -23.43
CA LYS A 481 2.16 -21.51 -24.68
C LYS A 481 2.09 -20.47 -25.80
N LEU A 482 0.91 -19.87 -26.03
CA LEU A 482 0.71 -18.88 -27.10
C LEU A 482 1.63 -17.67 -26.95
N PHE A 483 1.84 -17.20 -25.72
CA PHE A 483 2.73 -16.09 -25.40
C PHE A 483 4.17 -16.39 -25.83
N ASN A 484 4.69 -17.55 -25.46
CA ASN A 484 6.03 -17.98 -25.83
C ASN A 484 6.15 -18.24 -27.34
N ASP A 485 5.15 -18.87 -27.96
CA ASP A 485 5.14 -19.12 -29.41
C ASP A 485 5.08 -17.81 -30.24
N THR A 486 4.46 -16.76 -29.70
CA THR A 486 4.22 -15.49 -30.42
C THR A 486 5.32 -14.45 -30.19
N PHE A 487 5.74 -14.25 -28.93
CA PHE A 487 6.58 -13.11 -28.55
C PHE A 487 8.04 -13.47 -28.29
N PHE A 488 8.38 -14.75 -28.08
CA PHE A 488 9.77 -15.13 -27.84
C PHE A 488 10.55 -15.20 -29.16
N ASP A 489 11.58 -14.37 -29.31
CA ASP A 489 12.52 -14.43 -30.42
C ASP A 489 13.60 -15.50 -30.12
N PRO A 490 13.62 -16.65 -30.82
CA PRO A 490 14.56 -17.73 -30.53
C PRO A 490 16.02 -17.38 -30.87
N LYS A 491 16.26 -16.39 -31.75
CA LYS A 491 17.63 -15.95 -32.09
C LYS A 491 18.20 -15.08 -31.00
N ARG A 492 17.42 -14.11 -30.52
CA ARG A 492 17.81 -13.18 -29.45
C ARG A 492 17.64 -13.77 -28.05
N LYS A 493 16.78 -14.77 -27.92
CA LYS A 493 16.33 -15.38 -26.65
C LYS A 493 15.68 -14.35 -25.70
N LEU A 494 14.91 -13.43 -26.28
CA LEU A 494 14.22 -12.33 -25.60
C LEU A 494 12.80 -12.18 -26.15
N TYR A 495 11.97 -11.43 -25.44
CA TYR A 495 10.58 -11.18 -25.85
C TYR A 495 10.48 -9.90 -26.68
N THR A 496 9.78 -9.97 -27.81
CA THR A 496 9.41 -8.80 -28.61
C THR A 496 8.21 -8.09 -27.99
N ASP A 497 8.03 -6.82 -28.34
CA ASP A 497 6.93 -6.00 -27.79
C ASP A 497 5.54 -6.46 -28.25
N GLY A 498 5.46 -7.11 -29.41
CA GLY A 498 4.22 -7.55 -30.00
C GLY A 498 4.41 -8.53 -31.15
N ASP A 499 3.32 -8.96 -31.74
CA ASP A 499 3.28 -10.05 -32.72
C ASP A 499 3.79 -9.67 -34.13
N THR A 500 3.90 -8.37 -34.42
CA THR A 500 4.32 -7.86 -35.74
C THR A 500 5.57 -6.99 -35.70
N THR A 501 6.27 -6.95 -34.56
CA THR A 501 7.50 -6.17 -34.38
C THR A 501 8.69 -7.06 -34.00
N SER A 502 9.89 -6.61 -34.35
CA SER A 502 11.14 -7.23 -33.89
C SER A 502 11.83 -6.45 -32.77
N HIS A 503 11.20 -5.36 -32.30
CA HIS A 503 11.69 -4.56 -31.17
C HIS A 503 11.52 -5.32 -29.85
N THR A 504 12.48 -5.13 -28.95
CA THR A 504 12.57 -5.80 -27.65
C THR A 504 12.81 -4.72 -26.60
N SER A 505 11.78 -4.37 -25.85
CA SER A 505 11.85 -3.40 -24.75
C SER A 505 12.18 -4.06 -23.41
N LEU A 506 12.62 -3.23 -22.44
CA LEU A 506 12.62 -3.58 -21.03
C LEU A 506 11.27 -4.16 -20.58
N HIS A 507 10.16 -3.50 -20.93
CA HIS A 507 8.81 -3.83 -20.48
C HIS A 507 8.38 -5.23 -20.89
N ALA A 508 8.52 -5.58 -22.17
CA ALA A 508 8.16 -6.91 -22.66
C ALA A 508 8.88 -8.03 -21.87
N ASN A 509 10.14 -7.80 -21.53
CA ASN A 509 10.99 -8.78 -20.86
C ASN A 509 10.78 -8.81 -19.33
N MET A 510 10.63 -7.66 -18.67
CA MET A 510 10.39 -7.63 -17.21
C MET A 510 8.99 -8.16 -16.86
N PHE A 511 7.97 -7.86 -17.67
CA PHE A 511 6.61 -8.38 -17.44
C PHE A 511 6.51 -9.88 -17.74
N ALA A 512 7.16 -10.37 -18.80
CA ALA A 512 7.28 -11.81 -19.02
C ALA A 512 7.96 -12.49 -17.83
N PHE A 513 9.02 -11.88 -17.29
CA PHE A 513 9.75 -12.45 -16.16
C PHE A 513 8.94 -12.47 -14.87
N VAL A 514 8.37 -11.33 -14.46
CA VAL A 514 7.69 -11.20 -13.16
C VAL A 514 6.43 -12.08 -13.06
N PHE A 515 5.74 -12.33 -14.18
CA PHE A 515 4.58 -13.22 -14.22
C PHE A 515 4.94 -14.69 -14.47
N GLY A 516 6.23 -15.02 -14.63
CA GLY A 516 6.68 -16.41 -14.77
C GLY A 516 6.42 -17.00 -16.16
N LEU A 517 6.37 -16.18 -17.20
CA LEU A 517 6.24 -16.61 -18.59
C LEU A 517 7.56 -17.06 -19.21
N VAL A 518 8.69 -16.70 -18.60
CA VAL A 518 10.05 -17.03 -19.07
C VAL A 518 10.42 -18.46 -18.68
N PRO A 519 10.66 -19.37 -19.64
CA PRO A 519 11.15 -20.70 -19.33
C PRO A 519 12.50 -20.65 -18.60
N GLN A 520 12.71 -21.53 -17.62
CA GLN A 520 13.89 -21.53 -16.75
C GLN A 520 15.23 -21.48 -17.53
N GLN A 521 15.31 -22.16 -18.67
CA GLN A 521 16.50 -22.20 -19.54
C GLN A 521 16.87 -20.84 -20.19
N HIS A 522 15.95 -19.88 -20.24
CA HIS A 522 16.14 -18.54 -20.79
C HIS A 522 16.23 -17.47 -19.70
N SER A 523 15.95 -17.83 -18.44
CA SER A 523 15.88 -16.93 -17.29
C SER A 523 17.10 -16.01 -17.18
N GLN A 524 18.33 -16.55 -17.25
CA GLN A 524 19.55 -15.76 -17.13
C GLN A 524 19.70 -14.73 -18.26
N GLY A 525 19.47 -15.13 -19.52
CA GLY A 525 19.63 -14.22 -20.66
C GLY A 525 18.64 -13.06 -20.63
N VAL A 526 17.39 -13.33 -20.22
CA VAL A 526 16.38 -12.29 -20.02
C VAL A 526 16.76 -11.37 -18.86
N GLN A 527 17.28 -11.93 -17.76
CA GLN A 527 17.77 -11.16 -16.61
C GLN A 527 18.97 -10.26 -16.95
N ASP A 528 19.92 -10.76 -17.73
CA ASP A 528 21.06 -9.97 -18.20
C ASP A 528 20.60 -8.81 -19.09
N PHE A 529 19.59 -9.05 -19.94
CA PHE A 529 18.97 -8.00 -20.75
C PHE A 529 18.27 -6.95 -19.88
N ILE A 530 17.41 -7.36 -18.94
CA ILE A 530 16.72 -6.44 -18.00
C ILE A 530 17.75 -5.58 -17.27
N LYS A 531 18.80 -6.20 -16.72
CA LYS A 531 19.89 -5.48 -16.05
C LYS A 531 20.55 -4.44 -16.95
N SER A 532 20.82 -4.80 -18.22
CA SER A 532 21.48 -3.92 -19.19
C SER A 532 20.70 -2.64 -19.54
N ARG A 533 19.37 -2.62 -19.32
CA ARG A 533 18.53 -1.44 -19.58
C ARG A 533 18.52 -0.42 -18.44
N GLY A 534 18.90 -0.83 -17.23
CA GLY A 534 18.79 0.01 -16.04
C GLY A 534 17.37 0.48 -15.77
N MET A 535 17.21 1.74 -15.35
CA MET A 535 15.91 2.35 -15.06
C MET A 535 15.24 2.91 -16.33
N ALA A 536 15.22 2.16 -17.43
CA ALA A 536 14.54 2.57 -18.67
C ALA A 536 13.01 2.40 -18.59
N CYS A 537 12.42 2.80 -17.47
CA CYS A 537 11.00 2.74 -17.19
C CYS A 537 10.59 3.92 -16.30
N SER A 538 9.29 4.19 -16.23
CA SER A 538 8.76 5.19 -15.32
C SER A 538 8.82 4.73 -13.86
N VAL A 539 8.36 5.60 -12.95
CA VAL A 539 8.14 5.26 -11.54
C VAL A 539 7.09 4.15 -11.34
N TYR A 540 6.08 4.06 -12.22
CA TYR A 540 5.11 2.95 -12.22
C TYR A 540 5.78 1.65 -12.69
N GLY A 541 6.50 1.71 -13.82
CA GLY A 541 7.25 0.57 -14.34
C GLY A 541 8.31 0.04 -13.35
N ALA A 542 8.85 0.91 -12.50
CA ALA A 542 9.84 0.56 -11.49
C ALA A 542 9.34 -0.52 -10.52
N GLN A 543 8.06 -0.56 -10.18
CA GLN A 543 7.51 -1.64 -9.34
C GLN A 543 7.82 -3.03 -9.93
N PHE A 544 7.58 -3.19 -11.23
CA PHE A 544 7.74 -4.47 -11.91
C PHE A 544 9.21 -4.75 -12.25
N LEU A 545 10.00 -3.72 -12.54
CA LEU A 545 11.45 -3.85 -12.69
C LEU A 545 12.09 -4.39 -11.41
N MET A 546 11.76 -3.80 -10.26
CA MET A 546 12.30 -4.22 -8.97
C MET A 546 11.90 -5.66 -8.65
N ASP A 547 10.62 -6.01 -8.82
CA ASP A 547 10.14 -7.38 -8.62
C ASP A 547 10.87 -8.37 -9.56
N ALA A 548 11.07 -8.03 -10.84
CA ALA A 548 11.77 -8.87 -11.81
C ALA A 548 13.26 -9.08 -11.47
N LEU A 549 13.98 -8.03 -11.05
CA LEU A 549 15.39 -8.12 -10.69
C LEU A 549 15.61 -8.98 -9.44
N TYR A 550 14.83 -8.75 -8.37
CA TYR A 550 14.96 -9.55 -7.15
C TYR A 550 14.55 -11.01 -7.37
N ASN A 551 13.44 -11.26 -8.06
CA ASN A 551 12.99 -12.63 -8.34
C ASN A 551 13.95 -13.38 -9.26
N GLY A 552 14.75 -12.67 -10.08
CA GLY A 552 15.68 -13.27 -11.03
C GLY A 552 17.12 -13.40 -10.56
N GLY A 553 17.41 -13.14 -9.29
CA GLY A 553 18.77 -13.27 -8.75
C GLY A 553 19.70 -12.10 -9.11
N ASN A 554 19.15 -10.93 -9.44
CA ASN A 554 19.89 -9.68 -9.64
C ASN A 554 19.66 -8.70 -8.48
N GLY A 555 19.45 -9.20 -7.26
CA GLY A 555 19.11 -8.33 -6.13
C GLY A 555 20.22 -7.36 -5.74
N ALA A 556 21.50 -7.69 -5.97
CA ALA A 556 22.60 -6.75 -5.75
C ALA A 556 22.46 -5.49 -6.61
N TYR A 557 22.12 -5.67 -7.89
CA TYR A 557 21.85 -4.56 -8.81
C TYR A 557 20.56 -3.82 -8.46
N ALA A 558 19.53 -4.54 -8.01
CA ALA A 558 18.31 -3.92 -7.52
C ALA A 558 18.57 -3.02 -6.29
N GLU A 559 19.43 -3.44 -5.36
CA GLU A 559 19.87 -2.64 -4.22
C GLU A 559 20.62 -1.38 -4.66
N GLU A 560 21.49 -1.48 -5.68
CA GLU A 560 22.16 -0.32 -6.29
C GLU A 560 21.15 0.66 -6.91
N LEU A 561 20.11 0.18 -7.60
CA LEU A 561 19.05 1.04 -8.15
C LEU A 561 18.23 1.72 -7.05
N LEU A 562 17.91 1.00 -5.96
CA LEU A 562 17.21 1.58 -4.79
C LEU A 562 18.01 2.71 -4.16
N ALA A 563 19.32 2.55 -4.01
CA ALA A 563 20.20 3.53 -3.39
C ALA A 563 20.78 4.56 -4.39
N SER A 564 20.38 4.49 -5.67
CA SER A 564 20.91 5.36 -6.71
C SER A 564 20.64 6.84 -6.43
N THR A 565 21.59 7.68 -6.81
CA THR A 565 21.47 9.15 -6.77
C THR A 565 21.38 9.78 -8.17
N GLY A 566 21.16 8.97 -9.22
CA GLY A 566 21.01 9.45 -10.60
C GLY A 566 19.73 10.26 -10.83
N GLU A 567 19.46 10.71 -12.05
CA GLU A 567 18.21 11.45 -12.36
C GLU A 567 16.96 10.55 -12.24
N ARG A 568 17.02 9.32 -12.76
CA ARG A 568 15.95 8.31 -12.57
C ARG A 568 16.15 7.55 -11.27
N SER A 569 15.97 8.24 -10.14
CA SER A 569 16.09 7.65 -8.81
C SER A 569 15.11 8.27 -7.82
N TRP A 570 14.78 7.54 -6.77
CA TRP A 570 13.98 8.08 -5.67
C TRP A 570 14.72 9.17 -4.90
N TYR A 571 16.05 9.11 -4.81
CA TYR A 571 16.82 10.19 -4.22
C TYR A 571 16.72 11.49 -5.03
N ASN A 572 16.53 11.42 -6.36
CA ASN A 572 16.28 12.63 -7.15
C ASN A 572 15.01 13.37 -6.70
N MET A 573 13.97 12.65 -6.28
CA MET A 573 12.74 13.26 -5.76
C MET A 573 13.02 14.12 -4.52
N ILE A 574 13.86 13.58 -3.62
CA ILE A 574 14.31 14.27 -2.40
C ILE A 574 15.20 15.46 -2.76
N ARG A 575 16.17 15.25 -3.66
CA ARG A 575 17.09 16.30 -4.14
C ARG A 575 16.34 17.46 -4.81
N SER A 576 15.24 17.18 -5.51
CA SER A 576 14.35 18.20 -6.09
C SER A 576 13.59 19.02 -5.04
N GLY A 577 13.61 18.59 -3.77
CA GLY A 577 13.00 19.28 -2.63
C GLY A 577 11.66 18.68 -2.18
N SER A 578 11.20 17.60 -2.81
CA SER A 578 9.96 16.94 -2.40
C SER A 578 10.14 16.09 -1.15
N THR A 579 9.06 15.95 -0.40
CA THR A 579 8.97 15.11 0.81
C THR A 579 7.91 14.02 0.69
N VAL A 580 7.22 14.00 -0.45
CA VAL A 580 6.26 12.99 -0.89
C VAL A 580 6.72 12.53 -2.27
N ALA A 581 6.49 11.25 -2.61
CA ALA A 581 6.92 10.75 -3.91
C ALA A 581 6.28 11.49 -5.08
N LEU A 582 6.98 11.50 -6.21
CA LEU A 582 6.60 12.22 -7.43
C LEU A 582 5.82 11.35 -8.41
N GLU A 583 5.03 11.96 -9.29
CA GLU A 583 4.35 11.26 -10.39
C GLU A 583 5.33 10.72 -11.45
N ALA A 584 6.48 11.35 -11.62
CA ALA A 584 7.53 10.93 -12.55
C ALA A 584 8.90 11.20 -11.93
N TRP A 585 9.96 10.65 -12.53
CA TRP A 585 11.33 10.78 -11.99
C TRP A 585 11.79 12.24 -11.83
N ASP A 586 11.38 13.12 -12.76
CA ASP A 586 11.76 14.52 -12.78
C ASP A 586 10.84 15.36 -13.69
N ILE A 587 10.78 16.68 -13.45
CA ILE A 587 10.07 17.65 -14.30
C ILE A 587 10.61 17.69 -15.72
N LYS A 588 11.88 17.34 -15.92
CA LYS A 588 12.50 17.16 -17.23
C LYS A 588 11.79 16.11 -18.09
N TYR A 589 11.34 15.01 -17.47
CA TYR A 589 10.68 13.90 -18.18
C TYR A 589 9.17 14.11 -18.28
N LYS A 590 8.59 14.82 -17.31
CA LYS A 590 7.17 15.13 -17.31
C LYS A 590 6.92 16.55 -16.75
N PRO A 591 6.85 17.59 -17.60
CA PRO A 591 6.76 18.98 -17.15
C PRO A 591 5.52 19.32 -16.31
N ASN A 592 4.47 18.51 -16.40
CA ASN A 592 3.22 18.67 -15.67
C ASN A 592 3.04 17.62 -14.56
N LEU A 593 4.13 17.16 -13.93
CA LEU A 593 4.05 16.17 -12.87
C LEU A 593 3.48 16.72 -11.55
N ASP A 594 2.87 15.84 -10.75
CA ASP A 594 2.49 16.11 -9.37
C ASP A 594 3.61 15.75 -8.38
N TRP A 595 3.74 16.52 -7.30
CA TRP A 595 4.72 16.29 -6.22
C TRP A 595 4.18 15.47 -5.04
N ASN A 596 3.00 14.85 -5.22
CA ASN A 596 2.25 14.19 -4.17
C ASN A 596 1.58 12.89 -4.67
N HIS A 597 2.36 12.04 -5.34
CA HIS A 597 1.87 10.90 -6.10
C HIS A 597 2.39 9.56 -5.58
N ALA A 598 1.49 8.74 -5.04
CA ALA A 598 1.88 7.57 -4.26
C ALA A 598 2.48 6.40 -5.04
N TRP A 599 2.20 6.31 -6.35
CA TRP A 599 2.82 5.28 -7.20
C TRP A 599 4.35 5.40 -7.29
N GLY A 600 4.92 6.54 -6.89
CA GLY A 600 6.36 6.78 -6.88
C GLY A 600 7.03 6.21 -5.64
N ALA A 601 6.25 5.78 -4.64
CA ALA A 601 6.72 5.26 -3.36
C ALA A 601 6.91 3.73 -3.34
N VAL A 602 7.30 3.15 -4.49
CA VAL A 602 7.68 1.73 -4.63
C VAL A 602 8.65 1.23 -3.53
N PRO A 603 9.66 2.01 -3.07
CA PRO A 603 10.60 1.54 -2.06
C PRO A 603 9.97 1.11 -0.74
N ALA A 604 8.80 1.66 -0.35
CA ALA A 604 8.10 1.25 0.86
C ALA A 604 7.78 -0.26 0.84
N ASN A 605 7.25 -0.78 -0.28
CA ASN A 605 6.98 -2.22 -0.40
C ASN A 605 8.20 -3.03 -0.82
N THR A 606 9.06 -2.50 -1.69
CA THR A 606 10.22 -3.25 -2.18
C THR A 606 11.21 -3.56 -1.05
N ILE A 607 11.44 -2.61 -0.14
CA ILE A 607 12.31 -2.84 1.02
C ILE A 607 11.72 -3.93 1.93
N ALA A 608 10.42 -3.85 2.24
CA ALA A 608 9.76 -4.86 3.09
C ALA A 608 9.74 -6.26 2.43
N ARG A 609 9.36 -6.32 1.15
CA ARG A 609 9.16 -7.58 0.40
C ARG A 609 10.46 -8.24 -0.03
N TYR A 610 11.55 -7.48 -0.22
CA TYR A 610 12.79 -8.00 -0.79
C TYR A 610 14.00 -7.78 0.10
N VAL A 611 14.36 -6.53 0.43
CA VAL A 611 15.54 -6.26 1.29
C VAL A 611 15.39 -7.00 2.63
N VAL A 612 14.27 -6.79 3.31
CA VAL A 612 13.89 -7.54 4.52
C VAL A 612 13.33 -8.92 4.16
N GLY A 613 12.62 -9.03 3.04
CA GLY A 613 12.25 -10.32 2.44
C GLY A 613 10.96 -10.94 2.96
N ILE A 614 10.01 -10.15 3.46
CA ILE A 614 8.79 -10.64 4.10
C ILE A 614 7.61 -10.63 3.14
N LYS A 615 7.00 -11.80 2.91
CA LYS A 615 5.79 -11.95 2.07
C LYS A 615 4.82 -12.96 2.68
N PRO A 616 3.50 -12.76 2.61
CA PRO A 616 2.54 -13.79 2.99
C PRO A 616 2.62 -14.96 2.00
N SER A 617 2.86 -16.17 2.49
CA SER A 617 2.80 -17.41 1.70
C SER A 617 1.47 -18.16 1.87
N ALA A 618 0.70 -17.78 2.89
CA ALA A 618 -0.71 -18.16 3.06
C ALA A 618 -1.56 -16.95 3.48
N PRO A 619 -2.88 -16.98 3.23
CA PRO A 619 -3.78 -15.85 3.52
C PRO A 619 -3.75 -15.40 4.98
N GLY A 620 -3.80 -14.09 5.19
CA GLY A 620 -3.79 -13.47 6.51
C GLY A 620 -2.52 -13.75 7.31
N PHE A 621 -1.37 -13.97 6.65
CA PHE A 621 -0.08 -14.27 7.27
C PHE A 621 -0.10 -15.52 8.17
N GLU A 622 -0.95 -16.51 7.87
CA GLU A 622 -0.91 -17.81 8.56
C GLU A 622 0.46 -18.49 8.38
N SER A 623 1.00 -18.41 7.15
CA SER A 623 2.36 -18.75 6.80
C SER A 623 3.03 -17.60 6.08
N ILE A 624 4.33 -17.44 6.32
CA ILE A 624 5.13 -16.30 5.86
C ILE A 624 6.37 -16.85 5.15
N GLU A 625 6.78 -16.23 4.05
CA GLU A 625 8.13 -16.39 3.52
C GLU A 625 9.00 -15.27 4.08
N ILE A 626 10.17 -15.63 4.62
CA ILE A 626 11.20 -14.69 5.03
C ILE A 626 12.47 -15.03 4.24
N LYS A 627 12.72 -14.27 3.17
CA LYS A 627 13.85 -14.44 2.25
C LYS A 627 14.56 -13.09 2.05
N PRO A 628 15.43 -12.66 2.98
CA PRO A 628 16.08 -11.36 2.91
C PRO A 628 17.09 -11.29 1.76
N HIS A 629 17.08 -10.19 1.01
CA HIS A 629 18.00 -9.89 -0.08
C HIS A 629 18.93 -8.75 0.35
N VAL A 630 20.00 -9.08 1.08
CA VAL A 630 20.97 -8.12 1.61
C VAL A 630 22.33 -8.35 0.95
N TYR A 631 22.85 -7.32 0.28
CA TYR A 631 24.10 -7.42 -0.48
C TYR A 631 25.20 -6.51 0.07
N SER A 632 25.18 -5.22 -0.26
CA SER A 632 26.21 -4.26 0.15
C SER A 632 26.03 -3.75 1.59
N LEU A 633 24.79 -3.81 2.11
CA LEU A 633 24.48 -3.36 3.47
C LEU A 633 25.16 -4.23 4.52
N THR A 634 25.74 -3.59 5.53
CA THR A 634 26.38 -4.27 6.67
C THR A 634 25.48 -4.33 7.89
N SER A 635 24.46 -3.47 7.98
CA SER A 635 23.47 -3.49 9.06
C SER A 635 22.07 -3.14 8.55
N VAL A 636 21.06 -3.88 8.99
CA VAL A 636 19.65 -3.61 8.74
C VAL A 636 18.86 -3.88 10.01
N GLU A 637 17.94 -2.98 10.35
CA GLU A 637 16.96 -3.11 11.42
C GLU A 637 15.59 -2.71 10.87
N SER A 638 14.55 -3.52 11.07
CA SER A 638 13.22 -3.19 10.55
C SER A 638 12.10 -3.85 11.35
N ALA A 639 10.94 -3.18 11.36
CA ALA A 639 9.66 -3.77 11.72
C ALA A 639 8.71 -3.72 10.53
N VAL A 640 8.21 -4.90 10.12
CA VAL A 640 7.17 -5.02 9.08
C VAL A 640 5.84 -5.39 9.73
N PRO A 641 4.80 -4.55 9.59
CA PRO A 641 3.49 -4.82 10.16
C PRO A 641 2.72 -5.89 9.39
N THR A 642 2.06 -6.78 10.13
CA THR A 642 1.09 -7.74 9.58
C THR A 642 -0.21 -7.70 10.38
N ILE A 643 -1.28 -8.29 9.84
CA ILE A 643 -2.56 -8.43 10.56
C ILE A 643 -2.45 -9.24 11.86
N ARG A 644 -1.37 -10.02 12.03
CA ARG A 644 -1.11 -10.84 13.21
C ARG A 644 -0.10 -10.22 14.19
N GLY A 645 0.48 -9.06 13.86
CA GLY A 645 1.52 -8.41 14.65
C GLY A 645 2.74 -8.03 13.81
N ASN A 646 3.75 -7.42 14.43
CA ASN A 646 4.97 -7.03 13.74
C ASN A 646 5.89 -8.22 13.59
N ILE A 647 6.58 -8.27 12.46
CA ILE A 647 7.78 -9.08 12.29
C ILE A 647 8.97 -8.13 12.47
N LEU A 648 9.84 -8.43 13.44
CA LEU A 648 11.07 -7.68 13.64
C LEU A 648 12.21 -8.41 12.96
N PHE A 649 13.03 -7.67 12.23
CA PHE A 649 14.15 -8.18 11.47
C PHE A 649 15.41 -7.38 11.80
N THR A 650 16.51 -8.08 12.03
CA THR A 650 17.84 -7.49 12.16
C THR A 650 18.86 -8.32 11.40
N TYR A 651 19.80 -7.64 10.74
CA TYR A 651 20.96 -8.23 10.09
C TYR A 651 22.18 -7.39 10.44
N LYS A 652 23.28 -8.05 10.81
CA LYS A 652 24.54 -7.38 11.15
C LYS A 652 25.73 -8.22 10.70
N THR A 653 26.56 -7.65 9.83
CA THR A 653 27.86 -8.24 9.50
C THR A 653 28.79 -8.15 10.71
N ILE A 654 29.42 -9.27 11.08
CA ILE A 654 30.44 -9.34 12.12
C ILE A 654 31.83 -9.17 11.48
N ASN A 655 32.08 -9.89 10.39
CA ASN A 655 33.27 -9.79 9.56
C ASN A 655 32.98 -10.35 8.14
N ASN A 656 33.99 -10.44 7.26
CA ASN A 656 33.81 -10.90 5.88
C ASN A 656 33.28 -12.34 5.75
N ASP A 657 33.49 -13.17 6.77
CA ASP A 657 33.10 -14.58 6.79
C ASP A 657 31.97 -14.85 7.78
N GLU A 658 31.32 -13.80 8.31
CA GLU A 658 30.40 -13.98 9.42
C GLU A 658 29.36 -12.86 9.53
N TYR A 659 28.11 -13.23 9.76
CA TYR A 659 27.05 -12.30 10.10
C TYR A 659 26.05 -12.90 11.10
N GLU A 660 25.31 -12.03 11.75
CA GLU A 660 24.17 -12.36 12.59
C GLU A 660 22.88 -11.88 11.92
N LEU A 661 21.83 -12.70 12.00
CA LEU A 661 20.49 -12.40 11.52
C LEU A 661 19.51 -12.79 12.63
N SER A 662 18.68 -11.86 13.09
CA SER A 662 17.63 -12.15 14.07
C SER A 662 16.27 -11.78 13.53
N VAL A 663 15.32 -12.71 13.70
CA VAL A 663 13.93 -12.58 13.27
C VAL A 663 13.03 -12.87 14.45
N GLU A 664 12.04 -12.00 14.68
CA GLU A 664 10.95 -12.24 15.62
C GLU A 664 9.63 -12.17 14.87
N ILE A 665 8.89 -13.28 14.85
CA ILE A 665 7.55 -13.35 14.23
C ILE A 665 6.46 -13.43 15.31
N PRO A 666 5.27 -12.85 15.06
CA PRO A 666 4.25 -12.74 16.09
C PRO A 666 3.59 -14.11 16.41
N PRO A 667 2.93 -14.25 17.57
CA PRO A 667 2.15 -15.43 17.90
C PRO A 667 1.18 -15.87 16.81
N ASN A 668 0.90 -17.17 16.76
CA ASN A 668 -0.04 -17.76 15.81
C ASN A 668 0.36 -17.54 14.34
N THR A 669 1.67 -17.53 14.07
CA THR A 669 2.26 -17.52 12.72
C THR A 669 3.33 -18.59 12.58
N GLN A 670 3.62 -18.96 11.33
CA GLN A 670 4.76 -19.78 10.95
C GLN A 670 5.48 -19.10 9.78
N ALA A 671 6.80 -19.28 9.69
CA ALA A 671 7.58 -18.77 8.58
C ALA A 671 8.52 -19.82 8.00
N GLU A 672 8.65 -19.84 6.68
CA GLU A 672 9.71 -20.50 5.94
C GLU A 672 10.88 -19.52 5.83
N LEU A 673 11.99 -19.81 6.50
CA LEU A 673 13.14 -18.91 6.56
C LEU A 673 14.24 -19.34 5.59
N TYR A 674 14.76 -18.33 4.89
CA TYR A 674 15.94 -18.41 4.06
C TYR A 674 16.97 -17.41 4.57
N ILE A 675 18.26 -17.77 4.54
CA ILE A 675 19.37 -16.88 4.89
C ILE A 675 20.19 -16.53 3.65
N PRO A 676 20.63 -15.27 3.49
CA PRO A 676 21.38 -14.85 2.32
C PRO A 676 22.79 -15.46 2.29
N ILE A 677 23.26 -15.81 1.10
CA ILE A 677 24.63 -16.26 0.84
C ILE A 677 25.39 -15.13 0.18
N LYS A 678 26.42 -14.58 0.84
CA LYS A 678 27.25 -13.51 0.25
C LYS A 678 27.90 -13.97 -1.06
N SER A 679 28.04 -13.05 -2.01
CA SER A 679 28.68 -13.33 -3.30
C SER A 679 30.08 -13.93 -3.13
N GLY A 680 30.41 -14.94 -3.94
CA GLY A 680 31.68 -15.68 -3.84
C GLY A 680 31.85 -16.54 -2.58
N LYS A 681 30.84 -16.62 -1.70
CA LYS A 681 30.90 -17.40 -0.44
C LYS A 681 29.96 -18.60 -0.46
N ARG A 682 30.24 -19.57 0.41
CA ARG A 682 29.36 -20.70 0.75
C ARG A 682 29.15 -20.74 2.26
N VAL A 683 27.99 -21.20 2.70
CA VAL A 683 27.68 -21.38 4.12
C VAL A 683 28.47 -22.58 4.65
N ARG A 684 29.31 -22.34 5.67
CA ARG A 684 30.09 -23.37 6.37
C ARG A 684 29.29 -23.95 7.53
N GLU A 685 28.77 -23.08 8.39
CA GLU A 685 28.03 -23.45 9.61
C GLU A 685 26.94 -22.43 9.90
N VAL A 686 25.85 -22.89 10.53
CA VAL A 686 24.77 -22.04 11.03
C VAL A 686 24.50 -22.42 12.48
N PHE A 687 24.40 -21.42 13.35
CA PHE A 687 24.03 -21.58 14.74
C PHE A 687 22.70 -20.87 14.99
N LEU A 688 21.74 -21.56 15.59
CA LEU A 688 20.48 -21.01 16.08
C LEU A 688 20.57 -20.89 17.61
N ASP A 689 20.44 -19.67 18.13
CA ASP A 689 20.53 -19.38 19.56
C ASP A 689 21.78 -20.01 20.22
N GLY A 690 22.92 -19.93 19.52
CA GLY A 690 24.21 -20.48 19.96
C GLY A 690 24.41 -21.99 19.73
N LYS A 691 23.38 -22.72 19.27
CA LYS A 691 23.48 -24.16 18.97
C LYS A 691 23.65 -24.39 17.47
N LYS A 692 24.67 -25.14 17.07
CA LYS A 692 24.88 -25.53 15.67
C LYS A 692 23.67 -26.34 15.16
N ILE A 693 23.13 -25.97 14.00
CA ILE A 693 22.00 -26.66 13.38
C ILE A 693 22.40 -27.31 12.05
N THR A 694 21.71 -28.38 11.71
CA THR A 694 21.72 -28.95 10.35
C THR A 694 20.61 -28.29 9.54
N PHE A 695 20.94 -27.76 8.36
CA PHE A 695 19.97 -27.18 7.43
C PHE A 695 19.63 -28.16 6.30
N ALA A 696 18.42 -28.04 5.75
CA ALA A 696 17.93 -28.96 4.73
C ALA A 696 18.66 -28.76 3.39
N LYS A 697 19.23 -29.82 2.83
CA LYS A 697 19.91 -29.80 1.51
C LYS A 697 18.95 -29.75 0.30
N GLY A 698 17.67 -29.44 0.49
CA GLY A 698 16.60 -29.76 -0.47
C GLY A 698 16.20 -28.66 -1.45
N LYS A 699 16.19 -27.39 -1.05
CA LYS A 699 15.83 -26.27 -1.93
C LYS A 699 17.12 -25.60 -2.43
N LYS A 700 17.56 -25.94 -3.64
CA LYS A 700 18.72 -25.28 -4.27
C LYS A 700 18.31 -23.89 -4.74
N GLU A 701 18.73 -22.88 -3.99
CA GLU A 701 18.62 -21.47 -4.34
C GLU A 701 20.05 -20.91 -4.50
N PRO A 702 20.35 -20.15 -5.56
CA PRO A 702 21.73 -19.72 -5.84
C PRO A 702 22.28 -18.70 -4.83
N GLU A 703 21.39 -17.82 -4.32
CA GLU A 703 21.71 -16.70 -3.43
C GLU A 703 21.25 -16.91 -1.98
N HIS A 704 20.53 -18.00 -1.69
CA HIS A 704 19.93 -18.23 -0.38
C HIS A 704 20.10 -19.67 0.07
N LEU A 705 20.14 -19.86 1.39
CA LEU A 705 20.06 -21.17 2.01
C LEU A 705 18.75 -21.28 2.79
N TYR A 706 17.95 -22.30 2.47
CA TYR A 706 16.76 -22.62 3.25
C TYR A 706 17.14 -23.27 4.58
N VAL A 707 16.74 -22.65 5.70
CA VAL A 707 17.10 -23.11 7.06
C VAL A 707 15.97 -23.83 7.78
N GLY A 708 14.76 -23.81 7.23
CA GLY A 708 13.60 -24.56 7.74
C GLY A 708 12.43 -23.67 8.14
N ARG A 709 11.48 -24.29 8.85
CA ARG A 709 10.34 -23.58 9.45
C ARG A 709 10.71 -23.00 10.80
N MET A 710 10.31 -21.76 11.02
CA MET A 710 10.29 -21.12 12.33
C MET A 710 8.85 -20.82 12.76
N THR A 711 8.65 -20.81 14.06
CA THR A 711 7.41 -20.49 14.77
C THR A 711 7.57 -19.16 15.50
N SER A 712 6.50 -18.69 16.14
CA SER A 712 6.48 -17.44 16.88
C SER A 712 7.58 -17.28 17.93
N GLY A 713 7.98 -16.01 18.12
CA GLY A 713 9.07 -15.60 19.00
C GLY A 713 10.35 -15.26 18.24
N LYS A 714 11.36 -14.83 19.00
CA LYS A 714 12.65 -14.39 18.49
C LYS A 714 13.62 -15.56 18.31
N GLN A 715 14.27 -15.60 17.14
CA GLN A 715 15.32 -16.55 16.79
C GLN A 715 16.53 -15.80 16.25
N VAL A 716 17.73 -16.15 16.76
CA VAL A 716 18.99 -15.52 16.34
C VAL A 716 19.86 -16.54 15.61
N TYR A 717 20.22 -16.22 14.38
CA TYR A 717 21.06 -17.03 13.50
C TYR A 717 22.43 -16.39 13.36
N ARG A 718 23.47 -17.12 13.74
CA ARG A 718 24.86 -16.77 13.46
C ARG A 718 25.34 -17.63 12.29
N VAL A 719 25.73 -17.00 11.20
CA VAL A 719 26.06 -17.66 9.93
C VAL A 719 27.55 -17.48 9.65
N MET A 720 28.26 -18.60 9.53
CA MET A 720 29.67 -18.64 9.17
C MET A 720 29.81 -19.03 7.70
N LEU A 721 30.60 -18.27 6.97
CA LEU A 721 30.85 -18.39 5.55
C LEU A 721 32.29 -18.89 5.30
N SER A 722 32.53 -19.38 4.08
CA SER A 722 33.85 -19.66 3.55
C SER A 722 33.88 -19.31 2.06
N ASN A 723 35.05 -19.11 1.48
CA ASN A 723 35.17 -18.91 0.03
C ASN A 723 34.62 -20.14 -0.72
N ARG A 724 33.94 -19.89 -1.85
CA ARG A 724 33.37 -20.97 -2.69
C ARG A 724 34.44 -21.90 -3.22
#